data_AF-A0A2I0TQ17-F1
#
_entry.id   AF-A0A2I0TQ17-F1
#
_cell.length_a   1.000
_cell.length_b   1.000
_cell.length_c   1.000
_cell.angle_alpha   90.00
_cell.angle_beta   90.00
_cell.angle_gamma   90.00
#
_symmetry.space_group_name_H-M   'P 1'
#
loop_
_entity.id
_entity.type
_entity.pdbx_description
1 polymer ?
#
loop_
_entity_poly.entity_id
_entity_poly.type
_entity_poly.pdbx_seq_one_letter_code
_entity_poly.pdbx_strand_id
1 'polypeptide(L)'
;MTADDSGICLTTGLEVALKLPSSGHVWLVLPKLFKPRLPYFPAVGNRFGVSLKGAVVELGAAVALVMPQEYICGTVYAKKGRANLRGSIGWFGDGAASEMPGRTKGKFPSLSCNSEQGLRCCSYVGRRGGGPQAISIGKNCDKFGIVAHELGHVVGFWHEHTRPDRDQHVTIIRENIQQGQEYNFLKMEAGEVNSLGETYDFDSIMHYARNTFSRGVFLDTILPRRDDNGVRPTIGQRIRLSQGDIAQARKLYKCPACGETLQDSTGNFSAPGFPNGYPSYSHCVWRISVTPGEKIMLNFTSMDLFKSRLCWYDYVEVRDGYWRKAPLLGRFCGDKIPEPVISTDSRLWIEFRSSSNILGKGFFVVYEAICGGEIHKDAGQIQSPNYPDDYRPSKECIWKITVSEGYHIGITFQAFEIEWHDACSYDYLEIRDGLTEYSPLIGHFCGYEKPEDIKSSSNKVWMKFASDATINKAGFAANFFKEMDECSLPDNGGCEQHCENTLGSYKCTCEPGYELTADKKSCEAACGGFITKLNGTITSPGWPKEYPTNKNCVWQVVAPAQYRISLQFETFEIEEEADCGYDYMEIYDGYDSTAPRLGRFCGSGPLEEIYSAGDSIMIRFHTDDTINKKGFHAQYISTKFQDALHMRK
;
A
#
# COMPACT_ATOMS: atom_id res chain seq x y z
N MET A 1 1.69 -21.31 -35.97
CA MET A 1 1.59 -20.52 -34.73
C MET A 1 1.49 -21.51 -33.58
N THR A 2 2.63 -21.86 -33.01
CA THR A 2 2.75 -22.78 -31.87
C THR A 2 2.16 -22.10 -30.64
N ALA A 3 1.24 -22.77 -29.94
CA ALA A 3 0.74 -22.32 -28.65
C ALA A 3 1.91 -22.23 -27.66
N ASP A 4 2.04 -21.08 -26.98
CA ASP A 4 3.06 -20.78 -25.96
C ASP A 4 2.98 -21.79 -24.79
N ASP A 5 4.14 -22.32 -24.36
CA ASP A 5 4.31 -23.32 -23.29
C ASP A 5 4.78 -22.67 -21.96
N SER A 6 3.93 -21.93 -21.24
CA SER A 6 4.21 -21.36 -19.91
C SER A 6 3.07 -21.57 -18.90
N GLY A 7 2.70 -22.84 -18.69
CA GLY A 7 1.57 -23.25 -17.86
C GLY A 7 1.80 -23.30 -16.35
N ILE A 8 0.74 -23.67 -15.62
CA ILE A 8 0.68 -23.89 -14.16
C ILE A 8 1.52 -25.12 -13.81
N CYS A 9 2.65 -24.93 -13.12
CA CYS A 9 3.53 -26.03 -12.75
C CYS A 9 3.57 -26.22 -11.24
N LEU A 10 2.86 -27.27 -10.79
CA LEU A 10 2.77 -27.66 -9.40
C LEU A 10 4.15 -28.14 -8.89
N THR A 11 4.61 -27.52 -7.81
CA THR A 11 5.81 -27.91 -7.06
C THR A 11 5.41 -28.29 -5.63
N THR A 12 6.29 -29.01 -4.94
CA THR A 12 6.06 -29.52 -3.57
C THR A 12 6.24 -28.46 -2.47
N GLY A 13 6.52 -27.21 -2.83
CA GLY A 13 6.84 -26.12 -1.91
C GLY A 13 5.60 -25.41 -1.35
N LEU A 14 5.59 -25.22 -0.03
CA LEU A 14 4.54 -24.53 0.74
C LEU A 14 4.88 -23.02 0.85
N GLU A 15 4.06 -22.14 0.27
CA GLU A 15 4.15 -20.67 0.42
C GLU A 15 3.75 -20.24 1.85
N VAL A 16 4.17 -19.06 2.35
CA VAL A 16 3.51 -17.76 2.10
C VAL A 16 4.47 -16.56 2.27
N ALA A 17 4.45 -15.60 1.32
CA ALA A 17 4.50 -14.16 1.62
C ALA A 17 3.83 -13.31 0.51
N LEU A 18 2.70 -12.61 0.80
CA LEU A 18 2.41 -11.22 0.37
C LEU A 18 1.02 -10.63 0.66
N LYS A 19 1.10 -9.30 0.81
CA LYS A 19 0.20 -8.19 1.16
C LYS A 19 -1.20 -8.25 0.53
N LEU A 20 -2.23 -8.31 1.38
CA LEU A 20 -3.63 -8.06 1.02
C LEU A 20 -4.07 -6.75 1.66
N PRO A 21 -4.57 -5.75 0.90
CA PRO A 21 -5.14 -4.57 1.50
C PRO A 21 -6.40 -4.92 2.31
N SER A 22 -6.67 -4.10 3.31
CA SER A 22 -7.79 -4.20 4.22
C SER A 22 -9.11 -3.82 3.54
N SER A 23 -9.70 -4.71 2.71
CA SER A 23 -11.16 -4.87 2.50
C SER A 23 -11.55 -5.62 1.20
N GLY A 24 -12.56 -6.51 1.32
CA GLY A 24 -13.56 -6.85 0.29
C GLY A 24 -13.18 -7.66 -0.97
N HIS A 25 -13.69 -8.90 -1.08
CA HIS A 25 -13.66 -9.80 -2.26
C HIS A 25 -12.26 -10.26 -2.75
N VAL A 26 -12.06 -11.57 -2.94
CA VAL A 26 -10.83 -12.10 -3.56
C VAL A 26 -11.04 -12.19 -5.06
N TRP A 27 -10.44 -11.27 -5.79
CA TRP A 27 -10.32 -11.33 -7.25
C TRP A 27 -8.93 -11.84 -7.62
N LEU A 28 -8.85 -12.90 -8.42
CA LEU A 28 -7.60 -13.28 -9.08
C LEU A 28 -7.44 -12.38 -10.31
N VAL A 29 -6.87 -11.18 -10.13
CA VAL A 29 -6.69 -10.20 -11.21
C VAL A 29 -5.50 -10.61 -12.08
N LEU A 30 -5.78 -10.87 -13.36
CA LEU A 30 -4.82 -11.34 -14.35
C LEU A 30 -4.37 -10.14 -15.22
N PRO A 31 -3.07 -9.81 -15.34
CA PRO A 31 -2.66 -8.69 -16.19
C PRO A 31 -2.92 -8.99 -17.66
N LYS A 32 -3.55 -8.03 -18.37
CA LYS A 32 -3.68 -8.02 -19.82
C LYS A 32 -2.85 -6.86 -20.39
N LEU A 33 -1.87 -7.18 -21.23
CA LEU A 33 -1.30 -6.26 -22.20
C LEU A 33 -2.20 -6.29 -23.46
N PHE A 34 -2.95 -5.22 -23.71
CA PHE A 34 -3.56 -4.98 -25.02
C PHE A 34 -2.71 -3.96 -25.79
N LYS A 35 -2.25 -4.34 -26.99
CA LYS A 35 -1.83 -3.37 -28.03
C LYS A 35 -3.08 -2.94 -28.79
N PRO A 36 -3.29 -1.63 -29.06
CA PRO A 36 -4.37 -1.20 -29.93
C PRO A 36 -4.00 -1.43 -31.40
N ARG A 37 -4.85 -2.14 -32.14
CA ARG A 37 -4.98 -1.99 -33.60
C ARG A 37 -6.32 -1.33 -33.85
N LEU A 38 -6.29 -0.10 -34.37
CA LEU A 38 -7.43 0.58 -34.97
C LEU A 38 -8.00 -0.26 -36.12
N PRO A 39 -9.33 -0.23 -36.31
CA PRO A 39 -9.81 0.40 -37.53
C PRO A 39 -11.01 1.33 -37.32
N TYR A 40 -11.01 2.39 -38.14
CA TYR A 40 -12.10 3.27 -38.58
C TYR A 40 -13.55 2.87 -38.24
N PHE A 41 -14.29 3.81 -37.64
CA PHE A 41 -15.76 3.94 -37.73
C PHE A 41 -16.11 5.18 -38.54
N PRO A 42 -17.18 5.17 -39.35
CA PRO A 42 -18.01 6.33 -39.55
C PRO A 42 -19.28 6.25 -38.69
N ALA A 43 -19.69 7.44 -38.24
CA ALA A 43 -20.74 7.73 -37.28
C ALA A 43 -22.17 7.52 -37.82
N VAL A 44 -23.10 7.16 -36.92
CA VAL A 44 -24.49 7.66 -36.91
C VAL A 44 -24.96 7.69 -35.45
N GLY A 45 -25.45 8.85 -35.00
CA GLY A 45 -25.86 9.08 -33.61
C GLY A 45 -27.32 8.73 -33.32
N ASN A 46 -27.65 8.64 -32.02
CA ASN A 46 -28.78 9.36 -31.45
C ASN A 46 -28.71 9.40 -29.92
N ARG A 47 -29.24 10.52 -29.40
CA ARG A 47 -29.22 11.01 -28.02
C ARG A 47 -30.02 10.13 -27.05
N PHE A 48 -29.54 10.01 -25.82
CA PHE A 48 -30.27 10.34 -24.58
C PHE A 48 -29.23 10.61 -23.49
N GLY A 49 -29.30 11.78 -22.86
CA GLY A 49 -28.30 12.27 -21.92
C GLY A 49 -28.73 12.17 -20.45
N VAL A 50 -27.73 12.13 -19.57
CA VAL A 50 -27.75 12.79 -18.25
C VAL A 50 -26.32 13.29 -17.91
N SER A 51 -26.29 14.57 -17.53
CA SER A 51 -25.25 15.49 -17.02
C SER A 51 -24.28 14.89 -15.97
N LEU A 52 -22.95 14.85 -16.20
CA LEU A 52 -21.87 15.86 -15.97
C LEU A 52 -21.31 15.95 -14.53
N LYS A 53 -20.01 15.60 -14.42
CA LYS A 53 -18.88 16.24 -13.69
C LYS A 53 -17.80 15.15 -13.53
N GLY A 54 -16.58 15.19 -14.07
CA GLY A 54 -15.73 16.28 -14.57
C GLY A 54 -14.38 16.18 -13.85
N ALA A 55 -13.40 15.49 -14.43
CA ALA A 55 -11.96 15.74 -14.26
C ALA A 55 -11.17 14.92 -15.29
N VAL A 56 -10.69 15.62 -16.32
CA VAL A 56 -9.64 15.14 -17.25
C VAL A 56 -8.30 15.48 -16.60
N VAL A 57 -7.43 14.49 -16.46
CA VAL A 57 -5.99 14.70 -16.25
C VAL A 57 -5.26 13.81 -17.25
N GLU A 58 -4.73 14.42 -18.30
CA GLU A 58 -3.66 13.85 -19.13
C GLU A 58 -2.33 14.04 -18.40
N LEU A 59 -1.61 12.95 -18.11
CA LEU A 59 -0.17 12.95 -17.86
C LEU A 59 0.39 11.58 -18.29
N GLY A 60 1.48 11.65 -19.06
CA GLY A 60 2.09 10.53 -19.77
C GLY A 60 2.84 9.52 -18.91
N ALA A 61 3.02 8.33 -19.51
CA ALA A 61 4.09 7.35 -19.29
C ALA A 61 4.60 7.09 -17.84
N ALA A 62 4.02 6.08 -17.18
CA ALA A 62 4.69 4.99 -16.43
C ALA A 62 3.64 4.35 -15.50
N VAL A 63 3.15 3.14 -15.82
CA VAL A 63 2.21 2.43 -14.93
C VAL A 63 3.00 1.53 -14.00
N ALA A 64 3.33 2.06 -12.82
CA ALA A 64 3.56 1.27 -11.62
C ALA A 64 2.18 0.77 -11.12
N LEU A 65 2.05 -0.53 -10.83
CA LEU A 65 0.87 -1.13 -10.23
C LEU A 65 0.79 -0.72 -8.75
N VAL A 66 0.15 0.42 -8.47
CA VAL A 66 -0.44 0.73 -7.16
C VAL A 66 -1.95 0.64 -7.36
N MET A 67 -2.62 -0.29 -6.68
CA MET A 67 -4.08 -0.39 -6.72
C MET A 67 -4.72 0.65 -5.77
N PRO A 68 -5.74 1.42 -6.19
CA PRO A 68 -6.52 2.30 -5.31
C PRO A 68 -7.51 1.52 -4.41
N GLN A 69 -7.98 2.23 -3.38
CA GLN A 69 -8.45 1.74 -2.08
C GLN A 69 -9.98 1.56 -1.94
N GLU A 70 -10.75 1.27 -2.99
CA GLU A 70 -12.21 1.17 -2.86
C GLU A 70 -12.78 -0.08 -3.56
N TYR A 71 -13.44 -0.97 -2.80
CA TYR A 71 -14.69 -1.71 -3.08
C TYR A 71 -14.82 -2.91 -2.10
N ILE A 72 -15.72 -2.76 -1.10
CA ILE A 72 -15.85 -3.59 0.12
C ILE A 72 -17.16 -4.42 0.13
N CYS A 73 -17.10 -5.71 0.54
CA CYS A 73 -18.03 -6.41 1.48
C CYS A 73 -17.56 -7.88 1.68
N GLY A 74 -17.68 -8.59 2.81
CA GLY A 74 -18.21 -8.29 4.13
C GLY A 74 -17.26 -8.76 5.26
N THR A 75 -17.55 -8.28 6.45
CA THR A 75 -16.76 -8.36 7.68
C THR A 75 -16.60 -9.79 8.21
N VAL A 76 -15.42 -10.08 8.77
CA VAL A 76 -14.99 -11.34 9.41
C VAL A 76 -14.44 -12.42 8.45
N TYR A 77 -13.36 -12.11 7.72
CA TYR A 77 -12.38 -13.14 7.30
C TYR A 77 -11.18 -13.12 8.26
N ALA A 78 -11.10 -14.13 9.13
CA ALA A 78 -10.07 -14.25 10.17
C ALA A 78 -8.65 -14.37 9.56
N LYS A 79 -7.59 -13.96 10.31
CA LYS A 79 -6.17 -14.12 9.92
C LYS A 79 -5.85 -15.53 9.40
N LYS A 80 -6.46 -16.55 10.01
CA LYS A 80 -6.33 -17.98 9.64
C LYS A 80 -6.88 -18.31 8.25
N GLY A 81 -8.00 -17.72 7.85
CA GLY A 81 -8.59 -17.95 6.53
C GLY A 81 -7.79 -17.32 5.39
N ARG A 82 -7.16 -16.17 5.66
CA ARG A 82 -6.21 -15.55 4.72
C ARG A 82 -4.94 -16.37 4.54
N ALA A 83 -4.39 -16.94 5.63
CA ALA A 83 -3.23 -17.82 5.57
C ALA A 83 -3.50 -19.10 4.76
N ASN A 84 -4.68 -19.71 4.92
CA ASN A 84 -5.05 -20.92 4.18
C ASN A 84 -5.27 -20.67 2.69
N LEU A 85 -5.87 -19.53 2.32
CA LEU A 85 -6.01 -19.13 0.92
C LEU A 85 -4.66 -18.90 0.25
N ARG A 86 -3.76 -18.16 0.92
CA ARG A 86 -2.38 -17.93 0.47
C ARG A 86 -1.64 -19.26 0.31
N GLY A 87 -1.67 -20.11 1.35
CA GLY A 87 -1.07 -21.43 1.32
C GLY A 87 -1.58 -22.27 0.16
N SER A 88 -2.87 -22.23 -0.20
CA SER A 88 -3.38 -22.98 -1.35
C SER A 88 -2.93 -22.40 -2.70
N ILE A 89 -2.87 -21.08 -2.87
CA ILE A 89 -2.43 -20.43 -4.14
C ILE A 89 -0.95 -20.75 -4.43
N GLY A 90 -0.11 -20.75 -3.40
CA GLY A 90 1.31 -21.07 -3.51
C GLY A 90 1.67 -22.41 -4.13
N TRP A 91 0.80 -23.41 -3.98
CA TRP A 91 0.97 -24.71 -4.63
C TRP A 91 0.74 -24.65 -6.14
N PHE A 92 -0.11 -23.72 -6.60
CA PHE A 92 -0.47 -23.53 -8.00
C PHE A 92 0.43 -22.53 -8.75
N GLY A 93 1.36 -21.86 -8.06
CA GLY A 93 2.32 -20.93 -8.65
C GLY A 93 1.66 -19.64 -9.16
N ASP A 94 2.17 -18.49 -8.72
CA ASP A 94 1.65 -17.15 -9.02
C ASP A 94 1.64 -16.72 -10.52
N GLY A 95 2.06 -17.59 -11.44
CA GLY A 95 2.14 -17.30 -12.88
C GLY A 95 0.94 -17.73 -13.72
N ALA A 96 -0.17 -18.21 -13.11
CA ALA A 96 -1.26 -18.94 -13.76
C ALA A 96 -2.12 -18.18 -14.80
N ALA A 97 -1.79 -16.93 -15.12
CA ALA A 97 -2.77 -15.97 -15.63
C ALA A 97 -3.07 -16.04 -17.15
N SER A 98 -2.11 -16.41 -17.99
CA SER A 98 -2.28 -16.28 -19.43
C SER A 98 -2.75 -17.54 -20.16
N GLU A 99 -2.65 -18.73 -19.56
CA GLU A 99 -2.59 -19.99 -20.32
C GLU A 99 -3.47 -21.14 -19.78
N MET A 100 -4.51 -20.84 -19.01
CA MET A 100 -5.49 -21.86 -18.67
C MET A 100 -6.22 -22.38 -19.93
N PRO A 101 -6.41 -23.70 -20.08
CA PRO A 101 -7.11 -24.27 -21.23
C PRO A 101 -8.56 -23.75 -21.28
N GLY A 102 -8.98 -23.32 -22.47
CA GLY A 102 -10.36 -22.91 -22.70
C GLY A 102 -11.31 -24.11 -22.68
N ARG A 103 -12.51 -23.93 -22.13
CA ARG A 103 -13.53 -24.98 -22.02
C ARG A 103 -13.81 -25.66 -23.39
N THR A 104 -13.71 -26.99 -23.42
CA THR A 104 -14.38 -27.83 -24.43
C THR A 104 -15.88 -27.84 -24.15
N LYS A 105 -16.71 -27.62 -25.19
CA LYS A 105 -18.17 -27.53 -25.07
C LYS A 105 -18.78 -28.89 -24.65
N GLY A 106 -18.83 -29.18 -23.36
CA GLY A 106 -19.57 -30.30 -22.78
C GLY A 106 -21.01 -29.94 -22.40
N LYS A 107 -21.94 -30.88 -22.60
CA LYS A 107 -23.41 -30.73 -22.55
C LYS A 107 -24.04 -30.82 -21.15
N PHE A 108 -23.25 -30.95 -20.08
CA PHE A 108 -23.77 -31.04 -18.72
C PHE A 108 -23.93 -29.67 -18.06
N PRO A 109 -24.94 -29.48 -17.19
CA PRO A 109 -25.08 -28.25 -16.43
C PRO A 109 -23.83 -28.11 -15.57
N SER A 110 -23.00 -27.12 -15.91
CA SER A 110 -22.01 -26.59 -14.98
C SER A 110 -22.74 -26.32 -13.68
N LEU A 111 -22.22 -26.84 -12.54
CA LEU A 111 -22.65 -26.38 -11.23
C LEU A 111 -22.82 -24.86 -11.32
N SER A 112 -24.06 -24.40 -11.19
CA SER A 112 -24.38 -22.99 -11.23
C SER A 112 -23.73 -22.39 -9.99
N CYS A 113 -22.57 -21.77 -10.15
CA CYS A 113 -22.02 -20.87 -9.14
C CYS A 113 -22.87 -19.61 -9.15
N ASN A 114 -24.06 -19.69 -8.54
CA ASN A 114 -24.84 -18.51 -8.21
C ASN A 114 -24.22 -17.90 -6.96
N SER A 115 -23.47 -16.82 -7.14
CA SER A 115 -22.83 -16.04 -6.08
C SER A 115 -23.84 -15.34 -5.15
N GLU A 116 -25.12 -15.34 -5.49
CA GLU A 116 -26.17 -14.61 -4.77
C GLU A 116 -26.58 -15.24 -3.42
N GLN A 117 -26.14 -16.46 -3.09
CA GLN A 117 -26.58 -17.15 -1.86
C GLN A 117 -25.52 -17.32 -0.76
N GLY A 118 -24.30 -16.80 -0.90
CA GLY A 118 -23.31 -16.60 0.20
C GLY A 118 -22.89 -17.82 1.06
N LEU A 119 -23.42 -19.02 0.81
CA LEU A 119 -23.36 -20.18 1.73
C LEU A 119 -22.63 -21.40 1.15
N ARG A 120 -22.19 -21.38 -0.13
CA ARG A 120 -21.55 -22.52 -0.79
C ARG A 120 -20.22 -22.13 -1.43
N CYS A 121 -19.36 -23.14 -1.59
CA CYS A 121 -18.03 -23.00 -2.17
C CYS A 121 -18.01 -23.75 -3.48
N CYS A 122 -17.58 -23.04 -4.52
CA CYS A 122 -17.68 -23.54 -5.88
C CYS A 122 -16.76 -22.75 -6.80
N SER A 123 -16.31 -23.43 -7.85
CA SER A 123 -15.57 -22.85 -8.96
C SER A 123 -15.99 -23.51 -10.28
N TYR A 124 -15.80 -22.79 -11.38
CA TYR A 124 -15.97 -23.38 -12.70
C TYR A 124 -14.70 -24.14 -13.11
N VAL A 125 -14.88 -25.21 -13.89
CA VAL A 125 -13.76 -25.98 -14.42
C VAL A 125 -13.10 -25.27 -15.59
N GLY A 126 -11.80 -25.00 -15.46
CA GLY A 126 -10.99 -24.30 -16.45
C GLY A 126 -11.36 -22.83 -16.64
N ARG A 127 -10.67 -22.15 -17.57
CA ARG A 127 -10.88 -20.71 -17.81
C ARG A 127 -12.14 -20.44 -18.62
N ARG A 128 -12.98 -19.54 -18.11
CA ARG A 128 -14.16 -19.03 -18.82
C ARG A 128 -13.90 -17.62 -19.37
N GLY A 129 -13.89 -17.50 -20.71
CA GLY A 129 -13.72 -16.22 -21.39
C GLY A 129 -12.30 -15.65 -21.31
N GLY A 130 -12.13 -14.39 -21.71
CA GLY A 130 -10.82 -13.72 -21.76
C GLY A 130 -10.44 -12.93 -20.49
N GLY A 131 -11.21 -13.06 -19.42
CA GLY A 131 -11.06 -12.30 -18.16
C GLY A 131 -10.60 -13.17 -16.98
N PRO A 132 -10.54 -12.58 -15.77
CA PRO A 132 -10.25 -13.31 -14.53
C PRO A 132 -11.35 -14.34 -14.20
N GLN A 133 -10.96 -15.45 -13.58
CA GLN A 133 -11.86 -16.54 -13.18
C GLN A 133 -12.29 -16.35 -11.73
N ALA A 134 -13.60 -16.23 -11.49
CA ALA A 134 -14.14 -16.08 -10.14
C ALA A 134 -14.20 -17.43 -9.41
N ILE A 135 -13.84 -17.42 -8.12
CA ILE A 135 -13.96 -18.54 -7.18
C ILE A 135 -14.86 -18.07 -6.03
N SER A 136 -15.83 -18.89 -5.63
CA SER A 136 -16.67 -18.60 -4.47
C SER A 136 -16.12 -19.29 -3.23
N ILE A 137 -15.69 -18.52 -2.23
CA ILE A 137 -15.28 -19.02 -0.91
C ILE A 137 -16.25 -18.47 0.14
N GLY A 138 -17.34 -19.21 0.36
CA GLY A 138 -18.35 -18.92 1.38
C GLY A 138 -17.86 -19.15 2.81
N LYS A 139 -18.74 -18.86 3.79
CA LYS A 139 -18.48 -19.05 5.22
C LYS A 139 -18.13 -20.52 5.52
N ASN A 140 -17.01 -20.77 6.22
CA ASN A 140 -16.42 -22.09 6.57
C ASN A 140 -15.63 -22.84 5.47
N CYS A 141 -15.33 -22.19 4.34
CA CYS A 141 -14.47 -22.77 3.29
C CYS A 141 -13.04 -22.28 3.30
N ASP A 142 -12.66 -21.60 4.37
CA ASP A 142 -11.33 -21.07 4.60
C ASP A 142 -10.33 -22.16 5.04
N LYS A 143 -10.69 -23.45 4.95
CA LYS A 143 -9.79 -24.57 5.20
C LYS A 143 -8.96 -24.85 3.94
N PHE A 144 -7.66 -25.04 4.12
CA PHE A 144 -6.70 -25.29 3.04
C PHE A 144 -7.20 -26.30 1.98
N GLY A 145 -7.62 -27.50 2.37
CA GLY A 145 -8.02 -28.50 1.38
C GLY A 145 -9.36 -28.24 0.69
N ILE A 146 -10.19 -27.32 1.22
CA ILE A 146 -11.39 -26.87 0.50
C ILE A 146 -10.98 -25.87 -0.57
N VAL A 147 -10.10 -24.91 -0.24
CA VAL A 147 -9.58 -23.94 -1.21
C VAL A 147 -8.81 -24.64 -2.34
N ALA A 148 -7.95 -25.60 -1.99
CA ALA A 148 -7.19 -26.37 -2.99
C ALA A 148 -8.09 -27.22 -3.91
N HIS A 149 -9.22 -27.73 -3.42
CA HIS A 149 -10.23 -28.40 -4.25
C HIS A 149 -10.85 -27.43 -5.28
N GLU A 150 -11.24 -26.23 -4.84
CA GLU A 150 -11.81 -25.22 -5.74
C GLU A 150 -10.79 -24.71 -6.77
N LEU A 151 -9.52 -24.61 -6.37
CA LEU A 151 -8.42 -24.30 -7.30
C LEU A 151 -8.16 -25.43 -8.29
N GLY A 152 -8.30 -26.70 -7.89
CA GLY A 152 -8.24 -27.84 -8.80
C GLY A 152 -9.23 -27.70 -9.97
N HIS A 153 -10.46 -27.24 -9.70
CA HIS A 153 -11.40 -26.91 -10.76
C HIS A 153 -10.89 -25.79 -11.68
N VAL A 154 -10.34 -24.71 -11.14
CA VAL A 154 -9.79 -23.60 -11.95
C VAL A 154 -8.68 -24.09 -12.90
N VAL A 155 -7.83 -24.99 -12.42
CA VAL A 155 -6.76 -25.66 -13.20
C VAL A 155 -7.31 -26.54 -14.32
N GLY A 156 -8.58 -26.96 -14.21
CA GLY A 156 -9.25 -27.78 -15.21
C GLY A 156 -9.54 -29.20 -14.77
N PHE A 157 -9.39 -29.51 -13.47
CA PHE A 157 -9.71 -30.83 -12.94
C PHE A 157 -11.21 -30.99 -12.73
N TRP A 158 -11.69 -32.15 -13.15
CA TRP A 158 -13.04 -32.63 -12.83
C TRP A 158 -12.99 -33.49 -11.56
N HIS A 159 -14.14 -33.78 -10.98
CA HIS A 159 -14.18 -34.69 -9.85
C HIS A 159 -13.75 -36.10 -10.26
N GLU A 160 -12.82 -36.70 -9.52
CA GLU A 160 -12.20 -37.97 -9.88
C GLU A 160 -13.22 -39.11 -10.03
N HIS A 161 -14.29 -39.10 -9.21
CA HIS A 161 -15.38 -40.09 -9.25
C HIS A 161 -16.30 -39.95 -10.48
N THR A 162 -16.10 -38.94 -11.32
CA THR A 162 -16.90 -38.73 -12.56
C THR A 162 -16.17 -39.23 -13.81
N ARG A 163 -14.94 -39.74 -13.69
CA ARG A 163 -14.13 -40.21 -14.84
C ARG A 163 -14.86 -41.29 -15.67
N PRO A 164 -14.64 -41.37 -16.99
CA PRO A 164 -15.27 -42.39 -17.84
C PRO A 164 -15.02 -43.83 -17.37
N ASP A 165 -13.82 -44.11 -16.85
CA ASP A 165 -13.33 -45.42 -16.39
C ASP A 165 -13.66 -45.75 -14.93
N ARG A 166 -14.28 -44.84 -14.16
CA ARG A 166 -14.44 -45.00 -12.70
C ARG A 166 -15.10 -46.30 -12.23
N ASP A 167 -15.95 -46.96 -13.02
CA ASP A 167 -16.62 -48.23 -12.63
C ASP A 167 -15.61 -49.35 -12.41
N GLN A 168 -14.42 -49.24 -13.00
CA GLN A 168 -13.32 -50.19 -12.79
C GLN A 168 -12.69 -50.04 -11.41
N HIS A 169 -12.97 -48.94 -10.69
CA HIS A 169 -12.29 -48.55 -9.46
C HIS A 169 -13.25 -48.33 -8.28
N VAL A 170 -14.43 -47.77 -8.53
CA VAL A 170 -15.46 -47.47 -7.52
C VAL A 170 -16.83 -47.94 -7.98
N THR A 171 -17.70 -48.25 -7.02
CA THR A 171 -19.12 -48.58 -7.25
C THR A 171 -19.98 -47.47 -6.64
N ILE A 172 -20.91 -46.93 -7.43
CA ILE A 172 -21.88 -45.94 -6.94
C ILE A 172 -23.13 -46.66 -6.44
N ILE A 173 -23.45 -46.50 -5.16
CA ILE A 173 -24.61 -47.11 -4.51
C ILE A 173 -25.79 -46.14 -4.63
N ARG A 174 -26.53 -46.25 -5.74
CA ARG A 174 -27.55 -45.26 -6.13
C ARG A 174 -28.70 -45.17 -5.13
N GLU A 175 -29.07 -46.28 -4.51
CA GLU A 175 -30.11 -46.36 -3.50
C GLU A 175 -29.80 -45.53 -2.24
N ASN A 176 -28.53 -45.23 -1.97
CA ASN A 176 -28.11 -44.45 -0.82
C ASN A 176 -28.02 -42.94 -1.10
N ILE A 177 -28.20 -42.51 -2.35
CA ILE A 177 -28.11 -41.09 -2.74
C ILE A 177 -29.40 -40.36 -2.33
N GLN A 178 -29.27 -39.13 -1.84
CA GLN A 178 -30.40 -38.24 -1.60
C GLN A 178 -31.17 -37.95 -2.89
N GLN A 179 -32.50 -37.96 -2.81
CA GLN A 179 -33.37 -37.70 -3.96
C GLN A 179 -33.03 -36.34 -4.61
N GLY A 180 -32.76 -36.35 -5.91
CA GLY A 180 -32.41 -35.16 -6.68
C GLY A 180 -30.92 -34.82 -6.71
N GLN A 181 -30.05 -35.61 -6.06
CA GLN A 181 -28.58 -35.42 -6.08
C GLN A 181 -27.84 -36.42 -6.99
N GLU A 182 -28.57 -37.28 -7.72
CA GLU A 182 -28.02 -38.35 -8.55
C GLU A 182 -27.17 -37.81 -9.72
N TYR A 183 -27.43 -36.59 -10.16
CA TYR A 183 -26.70 -35.94 -11.25
C TYR A 183 -25.20 -35.71 -10.92
N ASN A 184 -24.84 -35.57 -9.64
CA ASN A 184 -23.44 -35.36 -9.20
C ASN A 184 -22.56 -36.62 -9.38
N PHE A 185 -23.17 -37.77 -9.68
CA PHE A 185 -22.51 -39.07 -9.86
C PHE A 185 -22.58 -39.58 -11.31
N LEU A 186 -23.01 -38.72 -12.24
CA LEU A 186 -22.99 -39.05 -13.67
C LEU A 186 -21.54 -39.12 -14.16
N LYS A 187 -21.30 -40.06 -15.09
CA LYS A 187 -20.00 -40.17 -15.75
C LYS A 187 -19.86 -39.08 -16.77
N MET A 188 -18.66 -38.54 -16.89
CA MET A 188 -18.26 -37.75 -18.03
C MET A 188 -18.03 -38.64 -19.24
N GLU A 189 -18.26 -38.10 -20.44
CA GLU A 189 -17.95 -38.82 -21.68
C GLU A 189 -16.43 -38.81 -21.96
N ALA A 190 -15.92 -39.85 -22.63
CA ALA A 190 -14.48 -40.01 -22.89
C ALA A 190 -13.87 -38.88 -23.76
N GLY A 191 -14.69 -38.09 -24.46
CA GLY A 191 -14.25 -36.91 -25.20
C GLY A 191 -14.33 -35.59 -24.42
N GLU A 192 -14.97 -35.58 -23.24
CA GLU A 192 -15.17 -34.38 -22.42
C GLU A 192 -14.09 -34.20 -21.34
N VAL A 193 -13.50 -35.31 -20.87
CA VAL A 193 -12.45 -35.33 -19.84
C VAL A 193 -11.29 -36.21 -20.29
N ASN A 194 -10.06 -35.75 -20.06
CA ASN A 194 -8.85 -36.47 -20.40
C ASN A 194 -7.94 -36.60 -19.16
N SER A 195 -7.70 -37.83 -18.71
CA SER A 195 -6.82 -38.11 -17.57
C SER A 195 -5.33 -38.02 -17.92
N LEU A 196 -4.98 -37.76 -19.18
CA LEU A 196 -3.60 -37.63 -19.68
C LEU A 196 -2.73 -38.87 -19.40
N GLY A 197 -3.37 -40.04 -19.41
CA GLY A 197 -2.73 -41.32 -19.11
C GLY A 197 -2.42 -41.55 -17.63
N GLU A 198 -2.95 -40.73 -16.71
CA GLU A 198 -2.87 -40.98 -15.27
C GLU A 198 -3.86 -42.09 -14.83
N THR A 199 -3.41 -42.90 -13.87
CA THR A 199 -4.24 -43.93 -13.23
C THR A 199 -5.33 -43.29 -12.35
N TYR A 200 -6.30 -44.08 -11.90
CA TYR A 200 -7.35 -43.60 -10.99
C TYR A 200 -6.77 -43.27 -9.62
N ASP A 201 -6.99 -42.04 -9.15
CA ASP A 201 -6.37 -41.54 -7.92
C ASP A 201 -7.37 -41.45 -6.76
N PHE A 202 -7.37 -42.47 -5.90
CA PHE A 202 -8.21 -42.51 -4.71
C PHE A 202 -7.88 -41.41 -3.68
N ASP A 203 -6.63 -40.91 -3.66
CA ASP A 203 -6.16 -39.87 -2.74
C ASP A 203 -6.36 -38.45 -3.31
N SER A 204 -6.88 -38.32 -4.54
CA SER A 204 -7.10 -37.02 -5.18
C SER A 204 -7.95 -36.09 -4.33
N ILE A 205 -7.54 -34.82 -4.26
CA ILE A 205 -8.32 -33.78 -3.60
C ILE A 205 -9.68 -33.57 -4.28
N MET A 206 -9.78 -33.95 -5.57
CA MET A 206 -10.97 -33.84 -6.39
C MET A 206 -11.94 -35.01 -6.21
N HIS A 207 -11.60 -36.02 -5.40
CA HIS A 207 -12.49 -37.14 -5.11
C HIS A 207 -13.52 -36.78 -4.01
N TYR A 208 -14.75 -37.25 -4.17
CA TYR A 208 -15.77 -37.15 -3.11
C TYR A 208 -15.52 -38.14 -1.97
N ALA A 209 -15.99 -37.79 -0.77
CA ALA A 209 -15.98 -38.73 0.34
C ALA A 209 -17.02 -39.83 0.13
N ARG A 210 -16.79 -40.97 0.79
CA ARG A 210 -17.61 -42.18 0.71
C ARG A 210 -19.11 -41.98 0.97
N ASN A 211 -19.50 -40.99 1.80
CA ASN A 211 -20.90 -40.70 2.16
C ASN A 211 -21.41 -39.34 1.64
N THR A 212 -20.72 -38.71 0.69
CA THR A 212 -21.17 -37.43 0.12
C THR A 212 -22.54 -37.59 -0.55
N PHE A 213 -23.47 -36.66 -0.31
CA PHE A 213 -24.88 -36.72 -0.75
C PHE A 213 -25.65 -37.98 -0.32
N SER A 214 -25.25 -38.61 0.78
CA SER A 214 -25.94 -39.78 1.31
C SER A 214 -27.24 -39.44 2.04
N ARG A 215 -28.26 -40.27 1.87
CA ARG A 215 -29.55 -40.18 2.60
C ARG A 215 -29.42 -40.58 4.08
N GLY A 216 -28.30 -41.17 4.49
CA GLY A 216 -28.04 -41.59 5.87
C GLY A 216 -26.57 -41.43 6.25
N VAL A 217 -26.31 -41.08 7.52
CA VAL A 217 -24.97 -40.70 8.02
C VAL A 217 -23.92 -41.82 7.84
N PHE A 218 -24.35 -43.08 7.92
CA PHE A 218 -23.49 -44.28 7.83
C PHE A 218 -23.62 -45.03 6.50
N LEU A 219 -24.34 -44.47 5.53
CA LEU A 219 -24.54 -45.09 4.23
C LEU A 219 -23.53 -44.54 3.25
N ASP A 220 -22.68 -45.42 2.70
CA ASP A 220 -21.78 -45.05 1.62
C ASP A 220 -22.58 -44.87 0.32
N THR A 221 -22.31 -43.79 -0.40
CA THR A 221 -22.75 -43.53 -1.78
C THR A 221 -21.68 -43.92 -2.80
N ILE A 222 -20.40 -43.89 -2.39
CA ILE A 222 -19.26 -44.30 -3.21
C ILE A 222 -18.47 -45.38 -2.47
N LEU A 223 -18.33 -46.54 -3.11
CA LEU A 223 -17.65 -47.69 -2.55
C LEU A 223 -16.41 -48.06 -3.39
N PRO A 224 -15.18 -47.84 -2.89
CA PRO A 224 -13.99 -48.28 -3.57
C PRO A 224 -13.93 -49.81 -3.70
N ARG A 225 -13.46 -50.29 -4.86
CA ARG A 225 -13.11 -51.69 -5.03
C ARG A 225 -11.91 -52.05 -4.15
N ARG A 226 -11.81 -53.33 -3.79
CA ARG A 226 -10.68 -53.83 -2.99
C ARG A 226 -9.42 -53.84 -3.86
N ASP A 227 -8.29 -53.47 -3.27
CA ASP A 227 -6.98 -53.62 -3.86
C ASP A 227 -6.53 -55.10 -3.86
N ASP A 228 -5.34 -55.36 -4.38
CA ASP A 228 -4.75 -56.70 -4.47
C ASP A 228 -4.57 -57.37 -3.10
N ASN A 229 -4.53 -56.58 -2.03
CA ASN A 229 -4.43 -57.06 -0.63
C ASN A 229 -5.81 -57.22 0.03
N GLY A 230 -6.90 -57.03 -0.73
CA GLY A 230 -8.27 -57.14 -0.22
C GLY A 230 -8.73 -55.95 0.62
N VAL A 231 -7.93 -54.88 0.72
CA VAL A 231 -8.19 -53.67 1.50
C VAL A 231 -8.87 -52.63 0.61
N ARG A 232 -9.77 -51.82 1.19
CA ARG A 232 -10.39 -50.72 0.44
C ARG A 232 -9.58 -49.45 0.63
N PRO A 233 -9.17 -48.78 -0.46
CA PRO A 233 -8.46 -47.52 -0.36
C PRO A 233 -9.35 -46.44 0.26
N THR A 234 -8.75 -45.52 1.00
CA THR A 234 -9.44 -44.36 1.56
C THR A 234 -9.65 -43.30 0.47
N ILE A 235 -10.79 -42.61 0.52
CA ILE A 235 -11.19 -41.60 -0.48
C ILE A 235 -11.73 -40.33 0.19
N GLY A 236 -11.61 -39.20 -0.52
CA GLY A 236 -12.23 -37.94 -0.13
C GLY A 236 -11.45 -37.10 0.89
N GLN A 237 -10.12 -37.22 0.90
CA GLN A 237 -9.27 -36.38 1.74
C GLN A 237 -9.36 -34.89 1.37
N ARG A 238 -9.06 -34.01 2.32
CA ARG A 238 -9.06 -32.54 2.18
C ARG A 238 -7.86 -31.91 2.89
N ILE A 239 -6.71 -32.55 2.78
CA ILE A 239 -5.48 -32.22 3.52
C ILE A 239 -4.40 -31.72 2.57
N ARG A 240 -4.23 -32.34 1.39
CA ARG A 240 -3.12 -32.06 0.47
C ARG A 240 -3.48 -32.37 -0.98
N LEU A 241 -2.66 -31.94 -1.93
CA LEU A 241 -2.70 -32.48 -3.29
C LEU A 241 -2.04 -33.87 -3.31
N SER A 242 -2.63 -34.82 -4.02
CA SER A 242 -2.04 -36.13 -4.22
C SER A 242 -0.92 -36.07 -5.27
N GLN A 243 -0.13 -37.14 -5.38
CA GLN A 243 0.86 -37.25 -6.45
C GLN A 243 0.20 -37.31 -7.85
N GLY A 244 -0.99 -37.91 -7.95
CA GLY A 244 -1.76 -37.93 -9.21
C GLY A 244 -2.27 -36.55 -9.59
N ASP A 245 -2.76 -35.75 -8.63
CA ASP A 245 -3.16 -34.34 -8.85
C ASP A 245 -1.98 -33.53 -9.41
N ILE A 246 -0.79 -33.70 -8.82
CA ILE A 246 0.44 -33.00 -9.24
C ILE A 246 0.89 -33.45 -10.63
N ALA A 247 0.92 -34.77 -10.89
CA ALA A 247 1.35 -35.34 -12.16
C ALA A 247 0.40 -34.94 -13.31
N GLN A 248 -0.91 -34.99 -13.07
CA GLN A 248 -1.92 -34.61 -14.05
C GLN A 248 -1.78 -33.13 -14.43
N ALA A 249 -1.57 -32.22 -13.47
CA ALA A 249 -1.36 -30.81 -13.77
C ALA A 249 -0.08 -30.61 -14.59
N ARG A 250 1.02 -31.26 -14.20
CA ARG A 250 2.30 -31.17 -14.91
C ARG A 250 2.17 -31.60 -16.36
N LYS A 251 1.42 -32.66 -16.64
CA LYS A 251 1.12 -33.11 -18.01
C LYS A 251 0.20 -32.13 -18.74
N LEU A 252 -0.86 -31.64 -18.08
CA LEU A 252 -1.85 -30.74 -18.67
C LEU A 252 -1.21 -29.43 -19.14
N TYR A 253 -0.23 -28.94 -18.37
CA TYR A 253 0.47 -27.68 -18.60
C TYR A 253 1.89 -27.83 -19.15
N LYS A 254 2.29 -29.05 -19.52
CA LYS A 254 3.61 -29.41 -20.08
C LYS A 254 4.77 -28.81 -19.30
N CYS A 255 4.80 -29.07 -18.01
CA CYS A 255 5.80 -28.49 -17.13
C CYS A 255 7.23 -28.91 -17.47
N PRO A 256 8.22 -28.04 -17.22
CA PRO A 256 9.63 -28.38 -17.36
C PRO A 256 9.97 -29.65 -16.60
N ALA A 257 10.89 -30.46 -17.16
CA ALA A 257 11.28 -31.74 -16.57
C ALA A 257 12.03 -31.59 -15.23
N CYS A 258 12.58 -30.40 -14.98
CA CYS A 258 13.40 -30.08 -13.82
C CYS A 258 13.19 -28.60 -13.41
N GLY A 259 13.70 -28.27 -12.22
CA GLY A 259 13.51 -26.97 -11.60
C GLY A 259 12.34 -26.95 -10.62
N GLU A 260 12.33 -25.94 -9.77
CA GLU A 260 11.42 -25.86 -8.63
C GLU A 260 11.17 -24.41 -8.19
N THR A 261 10.22 -24.24 -7.28
CA THR A 261 9.99 -22.96 -6.62
C THR A 261 10.74 -22.94 -5.30
N LEU A 262 11.66 -22.01 -5.16
CA LEU A 262 12.53 -21.80 -4.01
C LEU A 262 12.04 -20.58 -3.22
N GLN A 263 11.83 -20.74 -1.91
CA GLN A 263 11.18 -19.72 -1.08
C GLN A 263 11.91 -19.43 0.24
N ASP A 264 12.94 -20.20 0.53
CA ASP A 264 13.79 -19.97 1.68
C ASP A 264 14.56 -18.65 1.50
N SER A 265 14.96 -18.02 2.59
CA SER A 265 15.77 -16.79 2.52
C SER A 265 17.16 -17.06 1.97
N THR A 266 17.63 -18.30 2.01
CA THR A 266 18.88 -18.73 1.41
C THR A 266 18.68 -20.11 0.81
N GLY A 267 19.43 -20.42 -0.23
CA GLY A 267 19.38 -21.75 -0.81
C GLY A 267 20.34 -21.91 -1.97
N ASN A 268 20.25 -23.05 -2.64
CA ASN A 268 21.08 -23.37 -3.78
C ASN A 268 20.31 -24.20 -4.80
N PHE A 269 20.76 -24.14 -6.04
CA PHE A 269 20.27 -24.98 -7.11
C PHE A 269 21.36 -25.20 -8.16
N SER A 270 21.22 -26.26 -8.93
CA SER A 270 22.22 -26.67 -9.90
C SER A 270 21.60 -27.24 -11.16
N ALA A 271 22.41 -27.35 -12.21
CA ALA A 271 22.02 -28.09 -13.40
C ALA A 271 21.73 -29.57 -13.04
N PRO A 272 20.74 -30.21 -13.70
CA PRO A 272 20.43 -31.62 -13.48
C PRO A 272 21.69 -32.47 -13.73
N GLY A 273 22.00 -33.40 -12.82
CA GLY A 273 23.18 -34.26 -12.95
C GLY A 273 24.51 -33.63 -12.52
N PHE A 274 24.53 -32.37 -12.08
CA PHE A 274 25.72 -31.74 -11.51
C PHE A 274 26.24 -32.55 -10.29
N PRO A 275 27.57 -32.79 -10.15
CA PRO A 275 28.68 -32.28 -10.97
C PRO A 275 29.09 -33.19 -12.15
N ASN A 276 28.36 -34.29 -12.37
CA ASN A 276 28.71 -35.33 -13.36
C ASN A 276 28.35 -34.95 -14.80
N GLY A 277 27.62 -33.85 -14.99
CA GLY A 277 27.23 -33.30 -16.28
C GLY A 277 25.72 -33.34 -16.51
N TYR A 278 25.23 -32.38 -17.29
CA TYR A 278 23.80 -32.24 -17.56
C TYR A 278 23.35 -33.02 -18.80
N PRO A 279 22.10 -33.48 -18.89
CA PRO A 279 21.59 -34.16 -20.08
C PRO A 279 21.38 -33.18 -21.26
N SER A 280 21.59 -33.66 -22.48
CA SER A 280 21.22 -32.94 -23.70
C SER A 280 19.71 -32.68 -23.76
N TYR A 281 19.32 -31.54 -24.37
CA TYR A 281 17.92 -31.15 -24.54
C TYR A 281 17.15 -30.92 -23.22
N SER A 282 17.87 -30.62 -22.14
CA SER A 282 17.28 -30.29 -20.85
C SER A 282 16.59 -28.93 -20.86
N HIS A 283 15.45 -28.85 -20.19
CA HIS A 283 14.74 -27.60 -19.92
C HIS A 283 14.32 -27.58 -18.45
N CYS A 284 14.98 -26.71 -17.68
CA CYS A 284 14.68 -26.50 -16.27
C CYS A 284 14.28 -25.05 -16.01
N VAL A 285 13.33 -24.86 -15.09
CA VAL A 285 12.91 -23.51 -14.68
C VAL A 285 12.85 -23.44 -13.17
N TRP A 286 13.60 -22.52 -12.58
CA TRP A 286 13.52 -22.17 -11.16
C TRP A 286 12.80 -20.85 -10.96
N ARG A 287 12.06 -20.77 -9.87
CA ARG A 287 11.36 -19.56 -9.45
C ARG A 287 11.75 -19.27 -8.01
N ILE A 288 12.39 -18.13 -7.78
CA ILE A 288 12.77 -17.72 -6.42
C ILE A 288 11.79 -16.65 -5.97
N SER A 289 11.17 -16.82 -4.81
CA SER A 289 10.29 -15.83 -4.19
C SER A 289 10.62 -15.70 -2.71
N VAL A 290 11.19 -14.56 -2.32
CA VAL A 290 11.60 -14.28 -0.93
C VAL A 290 10.60 -13.33 -0.26
N THR A 291 10.92 -12.86 0.95
CA THR A 291 10.02 -11.96 1.69
C THR A 291 9.89 -10.63 0.96
N PRO A 292 8.72 -9.99 0.97
CA PRO A 292 8.49 -8.71 0.33
C PRO A 292 9.36 -7.61 0.87
N GLY A 293 9.84 -6.73 -0.01
CA GLY A 293 10.79 -5.69 0.38
C GLY A 293 12.24 -6.19 0.48
N GLU A 294 12.47 -7.51 0.38
CA GLU A 294 13.79 -8.08 0.12
C GLU A 294 14.06 -8.14 -1.40
N LYS A 295 15.34 -8.18 -1.75
CA LYS A 295 15.88 -8.48 -3.07
C LYS A 295 16.62 -9.80 -2.98
N ILE A 296 16.87 -10.43 -4.13
CA ILE A 296 17.54 -11.71 -4.25
C ILE A 296 18.91 -11.45 -4.89
N MET A 297 19.97 -11.86 -4.20
CA MET A 297 21.31 -11.92 -4.75
C MET A 297 21.60 -13.36 -5.19
N LEU A 298 21.99 -13.54 -6.45
CA LEU A 298 22.43 -14.81 -7.02
C LEU A 298 23.93 -14.81 -7.20
N ASN A 299 24.59 -15.83 -6.65
CA ASN A 299 26.01 -16.05 -6.75
C ASN A 299 26.32 -17.39 -7.43
N PHE A 300 27.03 -17.34 -8.54
CA PHE A 300 27.45 -18.53 -9.28
C PHE A 300 28.77 -19.04 -8.69
N THR A 301 28.76 -20.23 -8.10
CA THR A 301 29.99 -20.82 -7.53
C THR A 301 30.72 -21.70 -8.53
N SER A 302 29.99 -22.27 -9.49
CA SER A 302 30.54 -23.10 -10.56
C SER A 302 29.76 -22.89 -11.85
N MET A 303 30.47 -22.85 -12.98
CA MET A 303 29.89 -22.74 -14.29
C MET A 303 30.75 -23.45 -15.33
N ASP A 304 30.14 -24.38 -16.04
CA ASP A 304 30.73 -25.15 -17.14
C ASP A 304 29.61 -25.57 -18.09
N LEU A 305 29.23 -24.63 -18.97
CA LEU A 305 28.23 -24.80 -20.01
C LEU A 305 28.87 -24.70 -21.39
N PHE A 306 28.28 -25.33 -22.39
CA PHE A 306 28.78 -25.22 -23.77
C PHE A 306 28.82 -23.76 -24.26
N LYS A 307 30.03 -23.25 -24.51
CA LYS A 307 30.26 -21.88 -24.96
C LYS A 307 29.81 -21.69 -26.40
N SER A 308 28.90 -20.75 -26.62
CA SER A 308 28.41 -20.40 -27.96
C SER A 308 28.24 -18.90 -28.13
N ARG A 309 28.25 -18.41 -29.37
CA ARG A 309 28.02 -16.99 -29.66
C ARG A 309 26.65 -16.59 -29.13
N LEU A 310 26.59 -15.56 -28.27
CA LEU A 310 25.37 -15.07 -27.62
C LEU A 310 24.60 -16.13 -26.80
N CYS A 311 25.27 -17.22 -26.40
CA CYS A 311 24.65 -18.28 -25.60
C CYS A 311 23.37 -18.84 -26.24
N TRP A 312 23.45 -19.18 -27.53
CA TRP A 312 22.30 -19.68 -28.30
C TRP A 312 21.95 -21.14 -28.01
N TYR A 313 22.93 -21.96 -27.67
CA TYR A 313 22.72 -23.40 -27.46
C TYR A 313 22.39 -23.72 -26.00
N ASP A 314 23.42 -23.70 -25.14
CA ASP A 314 23.29 -24.01 -23.73
C ASP A 314 23.46 -22.72 -22.93
N TYR A 315 22.48 -22.40 -22.09
CA TYR A 315 22.48 -21.17 -21.33
C TYR A 315 21.69 -21.28 -20.04
N VAL A 316 22.08 -20.46 -19.07
CA VAL A 316 21.27 -20.08 -17.93
C VAL A 316 20.87 -18.61 -18.08
N GLU A 317 19.58 -18.37 -18.00
CA GLU A 317 18.97 -17.06 -18.17
C GLU A 317 18.30 -16.62 -16.87
N VAL A 318 18.60 -15.42 -16.40
CA VAL A 318 18.05 -14.83 -15.18
C VAL A 318 17.19 -13.63 -15.54
N ARG A 319 15.93 -13.62 -15.07
CA ARG A 319 14.97 -12.55 -15.31
C ARG A 319 14.41 -11.98 -14.01
N ASP A 320 14.19 -10.66 -14.03
CA ASP A 320 13.77 -9.83 -12.91
C ASP A 320 12.26 -9.84 -12.71
N GLY A 321 11.74 -10.92 -12.13
CA GLY A 321 10.32 -11.14 -11.92
C GLY A 321 9.97 -12.61 -11.84
N TYR A 322 8.69 -12.95 -11.98
CA TYR A 322 8.20 -14.32 -11.72
C TYR A 322 7.71 -15.08 -12.96
N TRP A 323 8.03 -14.58 -14.16
CA TRP A 323 7.57 -15.13 -15.43
C TRP A 323 8.57 -14.89 -16.57
N ARG A 324 8.47 -15.67 -17.64
CA ARG A 324 9.41 -15.67 -18.79
C ARG A 324 9.51 -14.35 -19.56
N LYS A 325 8.51 -13.47 -19.47
CA LYS A 325 8.51 -12.15 -20.14
C LYS A 325 9.04 -11.03 -19.24
N ALA A 326 9.49 -11.35 -18.02
CA ALA A 326 10.11 -10.39 -17.14
C ALA A 326 11.42 -9.83 -17.74
N PRO A 327 11.85 -8.61 -17.34
CA PRO A 327 13.09 -8.01 -17.80
C PRO A 327 14.28 -8.98 -17.66
N LEU A 328 15.15 -9.03 -18.67
CA LEU A 328 16.32 -9.90 -18.66
C LEU A 328 17.44 -9.24 -17.86
N LEU A 329 17.92 -9.89 -16.80
CA LEU A 329 19.11 -9.45 -16.05
C LEU A 329 20.39 -9.95 -16.71
N GLY A 330 20.36 -11.19 -17.21
CA GLY A 330 21.51 -11.75 -17.90
C GLY A 330 21.25 -13.12 -18.49
N ARG A 331 22.03 -13.45 -19.52
CA ARG A 331 22.10 -14.79 -20.11
C ARG A 331 23.55 -15.22 -20.15
N PHE A 332 23.85 -16.37 -19.56
CA PHE A 332 25.20 -16.83 -19.29
C PHE A 332 25.44 -18.21 -19.91
N CYS A 333 26.63 -18.42 -20.47
CA CYS A 333 27.14 -19.70 -20.98
C CYS A 333 28.68 -19.72 -20.93
N GLY A 334 29.29 -20.87 -21.18
CA GLY A 334 30.73 -21.06 -21.05
C GLY A 334 31.14 -21.44 -19.63
N ASP A 335 32.40 -21.15 -19.32
CA ASP A 335 33.11 -21.48 -18.08
C ASP A 335 33.41 -20.27 -17.19
N LYS A 336 33.11 -19.05 -17.68
CA LYS A 336 33.33 -17.82 -16.93
C LYS A 336 32.18 -17.59 -15.94
N ILE A 337 32.51 -17.57 -14.66
CA ILE A 337 31.60 -17.18 -13.57
C ILE A 337 31.19 -15.70 -13.75
N PRO A 338 29.88 -15.38 -13.80
CA PRO A 338 29.41 -13.99 -13.86
C PRO A 338 29.49 -13.29 -12.50
N GLU A 339 29.44 -11.95 -12.53
CA GLU A 339 29.27 -11.16 -11.31
C GLU A 339 27.93 -11.46 -10.63
N PRO A 340 27.81 -11.28 -9.30
CA PRO A 340 26.57 -11.52 -8.58
C PRO A 340 25.39 -10.75 -9.19
N VAL A 341 24.30 -11.46 -9.45
CA VAL A 341 23.10 -10.87 -10.06
C VAL A 341 22.12 -10.51 -8.95
N ILE A 342 21.75 -9.24 -8.86
CA ILE A 342 20.81 -8.74 -7.84
C ILE A 342 19.50 -8.36 -8.52
N SER A 343 18.38 -8.85 -7.97
CA SER A 343 17.05 -8.49 -8.44
C SER A 343 16.63 -7.09 -8.00
N THR A 344 15.63 -6.52 -8.68
CA THR A 344 15.03 -5.24 -8.23
C THR A 344 14.00 -5.43 -7.13
N ASP A 345 13.37 -6.61 -7.07
CA ASP A 345 12.30 -6.97 -6.14
C ASP A 345 12.47 -8.41 -5.61
N SER A 346 11.53 -8.89 -4.81
CA SER A 346 11.49 -10.17 -4.10
C SER A 346 11.31 -11.42 -4.97
N ARG A 347 11.39 -11.32 -6.31
CA ARG A 347 11.07 -12.41 -7.24
C ARG A 347 12.06 -12.52 -8.39
N LEU A 348 12.52 -13.74 -8.67
CA LEU A 348 13.36 -14.07 -9.82
C LEU A 348 12.85 -15.31 -10.58
N TRP A 349 13.06 -15.29 -11.88
CA TRP A 349 12.76 -16.39 -12.78
C TRP A 349 14.04 -16.79 -13.50
N ILE A 350 14.40 -18.07 -13.40
CA ILE A 350 15.63 -18.61 -13.95
C ILE A 350 15.29 -19.76 -14.89
N GLU A 351 15.83 -19.73 -16.11
CA GLU A 351 15.68 -20.80 -17.10
C GLU A 351 17.04 -21.34 -17.49
N PHE A 352 17.20 -22.65 -17.34
CA PHE A 352 18.29 -23.39 -17.96
C PHE A 352 17.75 -24.14 -19.17
N ARG A 353 18.44 -23.96 -20.30
CA ARG A 353 18.15 -24.72 -21.51
C ARG A 353 19.43 -25.27 -22.07
N SER A 354 19.44 -26.57 -22.33
CA SER A 354 20.44 -27.26 -23.13
C SER A 354 19.82 -27.65 -24.46
N SER A 355 20.57 -27.49 -25.55
CA SER A 355 20.18 -27.94 -26.89
C SER A 355 21.33 -28.57 -27.67
N SER A 356 22.51 -28.67 -27.06
CA SER A 356 23.69 -29.29 -27.64
C SER A 356 23.87 -30.75 -27.20
N ASN A 357 24.61 -31.52 -28.01
CA ASN A 357 25.05 -32.88 -27.68
C ASN A 357 26.38 -32.91 -26.91
N ILE A 358 26.95 -31.74 -26.60
CA ILE A 358 28.24 -31.58 -25.94
C ILE A 358 27.98 -31.13 -24.53
N LEU A 359 28.42 -31.94 -23.56
CA LEU A 359 28.03 -31.78 -22.16
C LEU A 359 29.20 -31.18 -21.37
N GLY A 360 28.91 -30.10 -20.63
CA GLY A 360 29.75 -29.64 -19.53
C GLY A 360 29.25 -30.17 -18.19
N LYS A 361 29.94 -29.85 -17.10
CA LYS A 361 29.53 -30.26 -15.74
C LYS A 361 28.23 -29.59 -15.28
N GLY A 362 27.87 -28.44 -15.87
CA GLY A 362 26.69 -27.65 -15.50
C GLY A 362 27.05 -26.42 -14.70
N PHE A 363 26.12 -25.98 -13.84
CA PHE A 363 26.35 -24.83 -12.96
C PHE A 363 25.88 -25.15 -11.54
N PHE A 364 26.38 -24.39 -10.59
CA PHE A 364 25.91 -24.37 -9.21
C PHE A 364 25.76 -22.92 -8.76
N VAL A 365 24.57 -22.59 -8.25
CA VAL A 365 24.20 -21.23 -7.82
C VAL A 365 23.73 -21.29 -6.38
N VAL A 366 24.21 -20.33 -5.59
CA VAL A 366 23.73 -20.03 -4.25
C VAL A 366 22.98 -18.70 -4.31
N TYR A 367 21.85 -18.62 -3.63
CA TYR A 367 21.08 -17.38 -3.54
C TYR A 367 20.83 -17.00 -2.09
N GLU A 368 20.70 -15.70 -1.86
CA GLU A 368 20.34 -15.13 -0.58
C GLU A 368 19.38 -13.94 -0.73
N ALA A 369 18.46 -13.82 0.22
CA ALA A 369 17.54 -12.71 0.37
C ALA A 369 18.23 -11.59 1.15
N ILE A 370 18.43 -10.46 0.49
CA ILE A 370 19.05 -9.26 1.04
C ILE A 370 18.04 -8.13 1.13
N CYS A 371 18.24 -7.17 2.01
CA CYS A 371 17.42 -5.97 2.11
C CYS A 371 18.33 -4.74 2.21
N GLY A 372 17.80 -3.58 1.81
CA GLY A 372 18.57 -2.35 1.75
C GLY A 372 19.27 -2.10 0.41
N GLY A 373 20.45 -1.51 0.50
CA GLY A 373 21.30 -1.08 -0.61
C GLY A 373 21.44 0.44 -0.72
N GLU A 374 22.04 0.87 -1.82
CA GLU A 374 22.31 2.28 -2.11
C GLU A 374 21.13 2.92 -2.85
N ILE A 375 20.73 4.11 -2.40
CA ILE A 375 19.59 4.86 -2.93
C ILE A 375 20.08 6.27 -3.31
N HIS A 376 20.07 6.55 -4.62
CA HIS A 376 20.39 7.86 -5.18
C HIS A 376 19.12 8.52 -5.73
N LYS A 377 18.29 9.06 -4.84
CA LYS A 377 17.00 9.70 -5.17
C LYS A 377 16.74 10.84 -4.21
N ASP A 378 16.06 11.88 -4.68
CA ASP A 378 15.67 13.04 -3.87
C ASP A 378 14.46 12.79 -2.97
N ALA A 379 13.72 11.70 -3.18
CA ALA A 379 12.63 11.28 -2.31
C ALA A 379 12.33 9.80 -2.51
N GLY A 380 11.73 9.19 -1.49
CA GLY A 380 11.28 7.82 -1.55
C GLY A 380 10.72 7.32 -0.23
N GLN A 381 10.37 6.05 -0.22
CA GLN A 381 9.84 5.37 0.95
C GLN A 381 10.69 4.14 1.25
N ILE A 382 10.94 3.91 2.53
CA ILE A 382 11.66 2.76 3.06
C ILE A 382 10.74 2.06 4.05
N GLN A 383 10.65 0.74 3.93
CA GLN A 383 9.84 -0.09 4.79
C GLN A 383 10.70 -1.22 5.33
N SER A 384 10.41 -1.68 6.54
CA SER A 384 10.92 -2.96 7.01
C SER A 384 10.46 -4.09 6.09
N PRO A 385 11.25 -5.15 5.92
CA PRO A 385 10.81 -6.32 5.17
C PRO A 385 9.46 -6.84 5.66
N ASN A 386 8.62 -7.29 4.74
CA ASN A 386 7.27 -7.82 4.97
C ASN A 386 6.17 -6.82 5.40
N TYR A 387 6.50 -5.55 5.65
CA TYR A 387 5.51 -4.56 6.12
C TYR A 387 4.27 -4.49 5.20
N PRO A 388 3.02 -4.48 5.74
CA PRO A 388 2.63 -4.31 7.14
C PRO A 388 2.47 -5.62 7.93
N ASP A 389 2.81 -6.76 7.34
CA ASP A 389 2.87 -8.03 8.08
C ASP A 389 4.20 -8.07 8.88
N ASP A 390 4.28 -8.93 9.89
CA ASP A 390 5.43 -8.94 10.81
C ASP A 390 6.77 -9.22 10.08
N TYR A 391 7.83 -8.49 10.43
CA TYR A 391 9.16 -8.73 9.86
C TYR A 391 9.71 -10.11 10.26
N ARG A 392 10.70 -10.63 9.53
CA ARG A 392 11.35 -11.90 9.88
C ARG A 392 12.45 -11.71 10.92
N PRO A 393 12.72 -12.72 11.77
CA PRO A 393 13.82 -12.68 12.73
C PRO A 393 15.19 -12.76 12.03
N SER A 394 16.23 -12.32 12.73
CA SER A 394 17.65 -12.39 12.32
C SER A 394 17.93 -11.69 10.99
N LYS A 395 17.31 -10.52 10.80
CA LYS A 395 17.48 -9.70 9.60
C LYS A 395 18.34 -8.50 9.88
N GLU A 396 19.19 -8.17 8.91
CA GLU A 396 19.98 -6.95 8.92
C GLU A 396 19.80 -6.25 7.56
N CYS A 397 19.20 -5.06 7.58
CA CYS A 397 18.93 -4.26 6.40
C CYS A 397 19.66 -2.92 6.52
N ILE A 398 20.51 -2.60 5.54
CA ILE A 398 21.28 -1.35 5.55
C ILE A 398 20.94 -0.54 4.30
N TRP A 399 20.40 0.66 4.50
CA TRP A 399 20.13 1.63 3.44
C TRP A 399 21.14 2.76 3.49
N LYS A 400 21.75 3.06 2.34
CA LYS A 400 22.64 4.22 2.14
C LYS A 400 21.94 5.21 1.23
N ILE A 401 21.42 6.28 1.81
CA ILE A 401 20.59 7.27 1.11
C ILE A 401 21.48 8.45 0.74
N THR A 402 21.47 8.85 -0.52
CA THR A 402 22.14 10.06 -1.01
C THR A 402 21.15 10.87 -1.84
N VAL A 403 20.93 12.12 -1.44
CA VAL A 403 20.15 13.11 -2.20
C VAL A 403 21.08 14.06 -2.97
N SER A 404 20.50 14.92 -3.80
CA SER A 404 21.23 15.95 -4.54
C SER A 404 22.15 16.78 -3.64
N GLU A 405 23.31 17.17 -4.18
CA GLU A 405 24.29 18.00 -3.46
C GLU A 405 23.70 19.36 -3.06
N GLY A 406 24.11 19.86 -1.89
CA GLY A 406 23.60 21.12 -1.32
C GLY A 406 22.26 21.01 -0.58
N TYR A 407 21.67 19.82 -0.53
CA TYR A 407 20.45 19.52 0.25
C TYR A 407 20.76 18.62 1.43
N HIS A 408 19.89 18.64 2.43
CA HIS A 408 19.88 17.72 3.55
C HIS A 408 18.83 16.63 3.30
N ILE A 409 18.73 15.66 4.20
CA ILE A 409 17.75 14.58 4.14
C ILE A 409 16.78 14.74 5.31
N GLY A 410 15.51 14.94 4.99
CA GLY A 410 14.40 14.83 5.93
C GLY A 410 13.84 13.42 5.95
N ILE A 411 13.54 12.87 7.13
CA ILE A 411 12.93 11.54 7.32
C ILE A 411 11.72 11.67 8.24
N THR A 412 10.59 11.13 7.79
CA THR A 412 9.34 11.09 8.56
C THR A 412 8.79 9.67 8.62
N PHE A 413 8.29 9.27 9.79
CA PHE A 413 7.70 7.94 9.96
C PHE A 413 6.19 7.96 9.75
N GLN A 414 5.66 7.00 8.99
CA GLN A 414 4.21 6.78 8.85
C GLN A 414 3.71 5.74 9.85
N ALA A 415 4.52 4.74 10.16
CA ALA A 415 4.26 3.70 11.14
C ALA A 415 5.58 3.22 11.75
N PHE A 416 5.53 2.82 13.02
CA PHE A 416 6.69 2.33 13.75
C PHE A 416 6.25 1.37 14.87
N GLU A 417 6.54 0.08 14.68
CA GLU A 417 6.31 -0.99 15.65
C GLU A 417 7.47 -1.99 15.58
N ILE A 418 8.47 -1.79 16.43
CA ILE A 418 9.62 -2.67 16.59
C ILE A 418 9.58 -3.27 18.01
N GLU A 419 10.19 -4.44 18.24
CA GLU A 419 10.29 -4.99 19.59
C GLU A 419 10.81 -3.94 20.58
N TRP A 420 10.17 -3.86 21.74
CA TRP A 420 10.52 -2.87 22.75
C TRP A 420 11.58 -3.43 23.71
N HIS A 421 12.59 -2.61 24.01
CA HIS A 421 13.56 -2.85 25.07
C HIS A 421 14.13 -1.52 25.56
N ASP A 422 14.42 -1.38 26.86
CA ASP A 422 14.90 -0.12 27.46
C ASP A 422 16.13 0.49 26.77
N ALA A 423 17.04 -0.37 26.30
CA ALA A 423 18.25 0.01 25.57
C ALA A 423 18.18 -0.31 24.05
N CYS A 424 17.03 -0.76 23.55
CA CYS A 424 16.86 -1.22 22.16
C CYS A 424 17.90 -2.27 21.70
N SER A 425 18.28 -3.20 22.59
CA SER A 425 19.35 -4.17 22.32
C SER A 425 18.90 -5.42 21.56
N TYR A 426 17.59 -5.60 21.38
CA TYR A 426 17.01 -6.68 20.57
C TYR A 426 16.85 -6.15 19.14
N ASP A 427 15.62 -5.82 18.76
CA ASP A 427 15.33 -5.22 17.46
C ASP A 427 15.43 -3.69 17.53
N TYR A 428 16.00 -3.08 16.49
CA TYR A 428 16.16 -1.63 16.44
C TYR A 428 16.27 -1.08 15.01
N LEU A 429 15.96 0.22 14.90
CA LEU A 429 16.28 1.05 13.76
C LEU A 429 17.31 2.11 14.17
N GLU A 430 18.45 2.11 13.51
CA GLU A 430 19.56 3.01 13.74
C GLU A 430 19.73 3.95 12.54
N ILE A 431 19.87 5.25 12.79
CA ILE A 431 20.04 6.27 11.76
C ILE A 431 21.28 7.10 12.09
N ARG A 432 22.16 7.29 11.09
CA ARG A 432 23.42 8.01 11.19
C ARG A 432 23.60 9.03 10.09
N ASP A 433 24.28 10.12 10.41
CA ASP A 433 24.53 11.26 9.52
C ASP A 433 25.79 11.04 8.67
N GLY A 434 25.64 10.31 7.56
CA GLY A 434 26.71 9.97 6.62
C GLY A 434 26.42 8.67 5.87
N LEU A 435 27.45 7.94 5.42
CA LEU A 435 27.27 6.68 4.64
C LEU A 435 27.86 5.45 5.32
N THR A 436 28.33 5.56 6.57
CA THR A 436 29.02 4.47 7.27
C THR A 436 28.44 4.26 8.67
N GLU A 437 28.69 3.07 9.23
CA GLU A 437 28.36 2.73 10.62
C GLU A 437 29.11 3.60 11.66
N TYR A 438 30.18 4.30 11.24
CA TYR A 438 30.96 5.18 12.10
C TYR A 438 30.50 6.64 12.06
N SER A 439 29.55 6.97 11.18
CA SER A 439 28.99 8.31 11.08
C SER A 439 28.27 8.71 12.39
N PRO A 440 28.18 10.02 12.70
CA PRO A 440 27.49 10.51 13.89
C PRO A 440 26.09 9.91 14.03
N LEU A 441 25.75 9.40 15.22
CA LEU A 441 24.45 8.81 15.50
C LEU A 441 23.39 9.90 15.58
N ILE A 442 22.35 9.79 14.76
CA ILE A 442 21.16 10.65 14.85
C ILE A 442 20.19 10.04 15.87
N GLY A 443 19.96 8.73 15.79
CA GLY A 443 19.10 8.06 16.76
C GLY A 443 19.09 6.54 16.61
N HIS A 444 18.67 5.90 17.68
CA HIS A 444 18.56 4.45 17.83
C HIS A 444 17.21 4.14 18.46
N PHE A 445 16.31 3.53 17.70
CA PHE A 445 14.87 3.52 17.96
C PHE A 445 14.33 2.10 18.03
N CYS A 446 13.43 1.85 18.97
CA CYS A 446 12.67 0.60 19.11
C CYS A 446 11.34 0.87 19.84
N GLY A 447 10.44 -0.13 19.91
CA GLY A 447 9.13 0.02 20.52
C GLY A 447 8.03 0.52 19.58
N TYR A 448 7.00 1.14 20.19
CA TYR A 448 5.74 1.51 19.51
C TYR A 448 5.55 3.03 19.36
N GLU A 449 6.38 3.83 20.02
CA GLU A 449 6.32 5.28 19.88
C GLU A 449 7.02 5.68 18.59
N LYS A 450 6.29 6.40 17.73
CA LYS A 450 6.82 6.89 16.47
C LYS A 450 7.94 7.90 16.75
N PRO A 451 9.14 7.74 16.16
CA PRO A 451 10.20 8.74 16.27
C PRO A 451 9.75 10.11 15.76
N GLU A 452 10.32 11.17 16.34
CA GLU A 452 10.17 12.52 15.83
C GLU A 452 10.78 12.64 14.43
N ASP A 453 10.39 13.70 13.72
CA ASP A 453 10.85 13.97 12.38
C ASP A 453 12.37 14.30 12.39
N ILE A 454 13.13 13.64 11.52
CA ILE A 454 14.59 13.67 11.51
C ILE A 454 15.10 14.54 10.36
N LYS A 455 16.10 15.39 10.62
CA LYS A 455 16.85 16.16 9.62
C LYS A 455 18.34 15.84 9.73
N SER A 456 18.98 15.46 8.62
CA SER A 456 20.43 15.29 8.57
C SER A 456 21.17 16.64 8.44
N SER A 457 22.48 16.64 8.71
CA SER A 457 23.38 17.77 8.43
C SER A 457 24.04 17.69 7.06
N SER A 458 24.00 16.53 6.40
CA SER A 458 24.59 16.29 5.09
C SER A 458 23.58 15.74 4.08
N ASN A 459 23.96 15.65 2.81
CA ASN A 459 23.15 15.02 1.76
C ASN A 459 23.16 13.48 1.81
N LYS A 460 23.62 12.89 2.92
CA LYS A 460 23.90 11.46 3.06
C LYS A 460 23.41 10.93 4.41
N VAL A 461 22.67 9.83 4.39
CA VAL A 461 22.21 9.13 5.59
C VAL A 461 22.44 7.63 5.47
N TRP A 462 22.90 7.04 6.56
CA TRP A 462 23.06 5.60 6.72
C TRP A 462 22.01 5.13 7.72
N MET A 463 21.20 4.16 7.30
CA MET A 463 20.11 3.64 8.12
C MET A 463 20.22 2.12 8.20
N LYS A 464 20.12 1.56 9.40
CA LYS A 464 20.20 0.12 9.66
C LYS A 464 19.01 -0.35 10.47
N PHE A 465 18.32 -1.37 9.97
CA PHE A 465 17.36 -2.14 10.74
C PHE A 465 17.96 -3.50 11.07
N ALA A 466 17.91 -3.89 12.34
CA ALA A 466 18.34 -5.19 12.81
C ALA A 466 17.22 -5.86 13.61
N SER A 467 17.03 -7.16 13.41
CA SER A 467 16.16 -8.00 14.23
C SER A 467 16.89 -9.23 14.77
N ASP A 468 16.53 -9.65 15.98
CA ASP A 468 17.08 -10.82 16.66
C ASP A 468 16.31 -12.11 16.31
N ALA A 469 16.60 -13.22 16.99
CA ALA A 469 16.00 -14.53 16.68
C ALA A 469 14.53 -14.68 17.13
N THR A 470 14.00 -13.72 17.87
CA THR A 470 12.72 -13.79 18.58
C THR A 470 11.84 -12.57 18.30
N ILE A 471 10.61 -12.61 18.84
CA ILE A 471 9.60 -11.53 18.90
C ILE A 471 9.61 -10.57 17.70
N ASN A 472 8.75 -10.84 16.72
CA ASN A 472 8.60 -9.95 15.57
C ASN A 472 7.34 -9.08 15.66
N LYS A 473 7.38 -7.92 15.03
CA LYS A 473 6.31 -6.92 14.96
C LYS A 473 6.10 -6.46 13.51
N ALA A 474 5.10 -5.61 13.27
CA ALA A 474 4.80 -5.10 11.92
C ALA A 474 5.98 -4.34 11.29
N GLY A 475 6.85 -3.73 12.11
CA GLY A 475 8.01 -2.97 11.68
C GLY A 475 7.69 -1.51 11.39
N PHE A 476 8.31 -0.92 10.38
CA PHE A 476 8.21 0.53 10.12
C PHE A 476 7.99 0.85 8.65
N ALA A 477 7.43 2.02 8.41
CA ALA A 477 7.37 2.67 7.10
C ALA A 477 7.78 4.13 7.27
N ALA A 478 8.86 4.53 6.60
CA ALA A 478 9.44 5.86 6.66
C ALA A 478 9.52 6.46 5.25
N ASN A 479 9.25 7.75 5.14
CA ASN A 479 9.50 8.52 3.93
C ASN A 479 10.76 9.34 4.13
N PHE A 480 11.60 9.40 3.10
CA PHE A 480 12.71 10.34 3.04
C PHE A 480 12.51 11.29 1.87
N PHE A 481 13.01 12.51 2.02
CA PHE A 481 12.97 13.54 0.98
C PHE A 481 14.14 14.51 1.15
N LYS A 482 14.49 15.19 0.05
CA LYS A 482 15.44 16.29 0.07
C LYS A 482 14.86 17.42 0.90
N GLU A 483 15.67 17.93 1.80
CA GLU A 483 15.35 18.98 2.73
C GLU A 483 16.25 20.18 2.46
N MET A 484 15.68 21.38 2.53
CA MET A 484 16.41 22.63 2.43
C MET A 484 16.00 23.52 3.60
N ASP A 485 16.85 24.47 3.95
CA ASP A 485 16.45 25.56 4.84
C ASP A 485 16.13 26.78 3.99
N GLU A 486 14.87 26.97 3.63
CA GLU A 486 14.45 28.10 2.79
C GLU A 486 14.63 29.44 3.50
N CYS A 487 14.56 29.46 4.83
CA CYS A 487 14.75 30.68 5.63
C CYS A 487 16.20 31.17 5.64
N SER A 488 17.15 30.26 5.40
CA SER A 488 18.57 30.58 5.26
C SER A 488 18.93 31.16 3.88
N LEU A 489 17.97 31.26 2.95
CA LEU A 489 18.17 31.93 1.68
C LEU A 489 18.31 33.46 1.87
N PRO A 490 19.00 34.16 0.95
CA PRO A 490 19.19 35.62 1.05
C PRO A 490 17.89 36.42 1.07
N ASP A 491 16.79 35.88 0.55
CA ASP A 491 15.47 36.49 0.50
C ASP A 491 14.55 36.05 1.65
N ASN A 492 15.08 35.36 2.68
CA ASN A 492 14.31 34.88 3.84
C ASN A 492 13.11 33.98 3.43
N GLY A 493 13.29 33.15 2.40
CA GLY A 493 12.20 32.35 1.80
C GLY A 493 11.12 33.20 1.10
N GLY A 494 11.37 34.50 0.92
CA GLY A 494 10.40 35.48 0.49
C GLY A 494 9.36 35.85 1.56
N CYS A 495 9.61 35.53 2.84
CA CYS A 495 8.76 35.98 3.94
C CYS A 495 9.03 37.46 4.26
N GLU A 496 7.97 38.25 4.40
CA GLU A 496 8.09 39.68 4.69
C GLU A 496 8.69 39.95 6.09
N GLN A 497 8.29 39.15 7.08
CA GLN A 497 8.73 39.30 8.47
C GLN A 497 9.50 38.08 8.96
N HIS A 498 8.83 37.10 9.57
CA HIS A 498 9.48 35.91 10.12
C HIS A 498 9.31 34.71 9.19
N CYS A 499 10.40 33.98 8.98
CA CYS A 499 10.40 32.69 8.31
C CYS A 499 10.66 31.58 9.33
N GLU A 500 9.77 30.59 9.38
CA GLU A 500 9.91 29.40 10.21
C GLU A 500 10.14 28.19 9.30
N ASN A 501 11.36 27.65 9.32
CA ASN A 501 11.69 26.44 8.57
C ASN A 501 11.00 25.22 9.20
N THR A 502 10.33 24.42 8.38
CA THR A 502 9.68 23.17 8.79
C THR A 502 10.31 22.00 8.03
N LEU A 503 10.06 20.75 8.44
CA LEU A 503 10.60 19.63 7.67
C LEU A 503 9.80 19.45 6.36
N GLY A 504 10.47 19.63 5.23
CA GLY A 504 9.94 19.52 3.88
C GLY A 504 9.32 20.81 3.33
N SER A 505 9.33 21.90 4.10
CA SER A 505 8.76 23.19 3.71
C SER A 505 9.15 24.31 4.68
N TYR A 506 8.56 25.49 4.54
CA TYR A 506 8.66 26.59 5.49
C TYR A 506 7.33 27.33 5.53
N LYS A 507 7.14 28.15 6.56
CA LYS A 507 5.99 29.04 6.66
C LYS A 507 6.45 30.43 7.09
N CYS A 508 5.74 31.44 6.61
CA CYS A 508 5.93 32.81 7.06
C CYS A 508 5.00 33.08 8.24
N THR A 509 5.51 33.76 9.26
CA THR A 509 4.74 34.24 10.41
C THR A 509 4.95 35.74 10.59
N CYS A 510 3.97 36.40 11.19
CA CYS A 510 3.95 37.85 11.36
C CYS A 510 4.14 38.22 12.83
N GLU A 511 4.72 39.39 13.06
CA GLU A 511 4.84 40.01 14.39
C GLU A 511 3.45 40.27 15.01
N PRO A 512 3.33 40.32 16.34
CA PRO A 512 2.08 40.67 17.01
C PRO A 512 1.50 42.00 16.48
N GLY A 513 0.23 41.99 16.06
CA GLY A 513 -0.43 43.14 15.43
C GLY A 513 -0.48 43.09 13.89
N TYR A 514 0.06 42.02 13.30
CA TYR A 514 -0.02 41.72 11.87
C TYR A 514 -0.64 40.33 11.62
N GLU A 515 -1.32 40.16 10.49
CA GLU A 515 -1.88 38.91 10.00
C GLU A 515 -1.27 38.57 8.64
N LEU A 516 -1.11 37.27 8.39
CA LEU A 516 -0.55 36.78 7.15
C LEU A 516 -1.58 36.92 6.03
N THR A 517 -1.20 37.57 4.94
CA THR A 517 -2.10 37.80 3.80
C THR A 517 -2.38 36.50 3.03
N ALA A 518 -3.27 36.56 2.05
CA ALA A 518 -3.67 35.40 1.23
C ALA A 518 -2.52 34.76 0.44
N ASP A 519 -1.41 35.47 0.20
CA ASP A 519 -0.23 34.93 -0.48
C ASP A 519 0.66 34.05 0.42
N LYS A 520 0.36 34.01 1.73
CA LYS A 520 1.11 33.29 2.78
C LYS A 520 2.55 33.75 2.99
N LYS A 521 2.90 34.97 2.55
CA LYS A 521 4.24 35.55 2.61
C LYS A 521 4.26 36.96 3.20
N SER A 522 3.28 37.76 2.84
CA SER A 522 3.15 39.15 3.30
C SER A 522 2.35 39.27 4.59
N CYS A 523 2.63 40.34 5.33
CA CYS A 523 2.02 40.62 6.63
C CYS A 523 1.29 41.96 6.57
N GLU A 524 -0.03 41.95 6.76
CA GLU A 524 -0.84 43.16 6.87
C GLU A 524 -1.22 43.44 8.31
N ALA A 525 -1.41 44.71 8.70
CA ALA A 525 -1.75 45.01 10.09
C ALA A 525 -3.13 44.41 10.44
N ALA A 526 -3.15 43.55 11.44
CA ALA A 526 -4.36 42.92 11.98
C ALA A 526 -5.02 43.88 12.97
N CYS A 527 -6.35 43.88 13.02
CA CYS A 527 -7.07 44.69 13.99
C CYS A 527 -8.45 44.13 14.34
N GLY A 528 -8.95 44.50 15.52
CA GLY A 528 -10.20 43.98 16.08
C GLY A 528 -10.02 42.78 17.02
N GLY A 529 -11.14 42.20 17.46
CA GLY A 529 -11.18 40.99 18.28
C GLY A 529 -12.16 41.05 19.46
N PHE A 530 -12.31 39.90 20.14
CA PHE A 530 -13.16 39.75 21.32
C PHE A 530 -12.31 39.79 22.60
N ILE A 531 -12.61 40.72 23.51
CA ILE A 531 -11.81 41.03 24.69
C ILE A 531 -12.65 40.80 25.96
N THR A 532 -12.22 39.87 26.81
CA THR A 532 -12.87 39.54 28.09
C THR A 532 -12.02 39.84 29.33
N LYS A 533 -10.79 40.34 29.13
CA LYS A 533 -9.93 40.76 30.24
C LYS A 533 -10.54 42.00 30.90
N LEU A 534 -10.36 42.14 32.21
CA LEU A 534 -10.92 43.28 32.96
C LEU A 534 -10.16 44.59 32.71
N ASN A 535 -8.91 44.53 32.28
CA ASN A 535 -8.11 45.69 31.91
C ASN A 535 -7.12 45.33 30.79
N GLY A 536 -6.72 46.34 30.02
CA GLY A 536 -5.74 46.18 28.94
C GLY A 536 -5.67 47.41 28.06
N THR A 537 -5.04 47.26 26.89
CA THR A 537 -4.90 48.33 25.89
C THR A 537 -5.42 47.89 24.53
N ILE A 538 -5.87 48.86 23.73
CA ILE A 538 -6.36 48.73 22.36
C ILE A 538 -5.63 49.79 21.53
N THR A 539 -5.04 49.37 20.42
CA THR A 539 -4.27 50.25 19.54
C THR A 539 -4.75 50.15 18.12
N SER A 540 -4.54 51.21 17.34
CA SER A 540 -4.72 51.15 15.90
C SER A 540 -3.76 50.12 15.26
N PRO A 541 -4.17 49.47 14.15
CA PRO A 541 -3.28 48.61 13.38
C PRO A 541 -1.99 49.34 13.01
N GLY A 542 -0.83 48.72 13.25
CA GLY A 542 0.49 49.31 12.93
C GLY A 542 1.06 50.29 13.98
N TRP A 543 0.36 50.56 15.10
CA TRP A 543 0.86 51.42 16.18
C TRP A 543 2.26 50.98 16.67
N PRO A 544 3.24 51.91 16.85
CA PRO A 544 3.13 53.37 16.87
C PRO A 544 3.34 54.07 15.52
N LYS A 545 3.38 53.32 14.41
CA LYS A 545 3.41 53.89 13.05
C LYS A 545 2.00 54.29 12.63
N GLU A 546 1.91 54.98 11.49
CA GLU A 546 0.64 55.36 10.89
C GLU A 546 -0.23 54.14 10.58
N TYR A 547 -1.55 54.26 10.78
CA TYR A 547 -2.47 53.16 10.49
C TYR A 547 -2.63 52.95 8.98
N PRO A 548 -2.85 51.71 8.51
CA PRO A 548 -3.08 51.45 7.09
C PRO A 548 -4.47 51.90 6.61
N THR A 549 -4.56 52.17 5.30
CA THR A 549 -5.81 52.47 4.59
C THR A 549 -6.73 51.24 4.49
N ASN A 550 -8.02 51.47 4.21
CA ASN A 550 -9.03 50.45 3.94
C ASN A 550 -9.22 49.39 5.04
N LYS A 551 -9.01 49.76 6.31
CA LYS A 551 -9.25 48.87 7.45
C LYS A 551 -10.60 49.13 8.06
N ASN A 552 -11.24 48.07 8.55
CA ASN A 552 -12.49 48.13 9.29
C ASN A 552 -12.38 47.20 10.49
N CYS A 553 -11.80 47.73 11.55
CA CYS A 553 -11.48 47.01 12.77
C CYS A 553 -12.66 47.06 13.73
N VAL A 554 -12.98 45.94 14.37
CA VAL A 554 -14.05 45.87 15.37
C VAL A 554 -13.53 45.18 16.63
N TRP A 555 -13.53 45.89 17.76
CA TRP A 555 -13.25 45.33 19.08
C TRP A 555 -14.54 45.25 19.89
N GLN A 556 -14.73 44.12 20.55
CA GLN A 556 -15.84 43.88 21.48
C GLN A 556 -15.25 43.63 22.86
N VAL A 557 -15.38 44.60 23.77
CA VAL A 557 -14.91 44.45 25.15
C VAL A 557 -16.11 44.10 26.02
N VAL A 558 -16.04 42.96 26.70
CA VAL A 558 -17.12 42.44 27.54
C VAL A 558 -16.57 42.11 28.93
N ALA A 559 -17.13 42.77 29.93
CA ALA A 559 -16.87 42.53 31.33
C ALA A 559 -17.96 41.62 31.93
N PRO A 560 -17.73 41.02 33.11
CA PRO A 560 -18.77 40.33 33.86
C PRO A 560 -19.90 41.29 34.26
N ALA A 561 -21.10 40.74 34.48
CA ALA A 561 -22.24 41.51 34.94
C ALA A 561 -21.92 42.35 36.21
N GLN A 562 -22.49 43.56 36.28
CA GLN A 562 -22.24 44.57 37.32
C GLN A 562 -20.89 45.29 37.24
N TYR A 563 -20.23 45.24 36.08
CA TYR A 563 -19.09 46.09 35.76
C TYR A 563 -19.51 47.15 34.73
N ARG A 564 -18.76 48.25 34.69
CA ARG A 564 -18.76 49.22 33.60
C ARG A 564 -17.37 49.36 33.04
N ILE A 565 -17.25 49.67 31.76
CA ILE A 565 -16.00 49.81 31.05
C ILE A 565 -15.72 51.31 30.85
N SER A 566 -14.50 51.74 31.21
CA SER A 566 -13.98 53.05 30.88
C SER A 566 -12.88 52.94 29.82
N LEU A 567 -12.92 53.80 28.80
CA LEU A 567 -11.88 53.96 27.80
C LEU A 567 -11.16 55.29 28.01
N GLN A 568 -9.83 55.22 28.12
CA GLN A 568 -8.95 56.35 28.27
C GLN A 568 -7.94 56.35 27.12
N PHE A 569 -7.81 57.47 26.40
CA PHE A 569 -6.90 57.58 25.27
C PHE A 569 -5.61 58.25 25.70
N GLU A 570 -4.49 57.58 25.49
CA GLU A 570 -3.15 58.15 25.68
C GLU A 570 -2.71 58.92 24.41
N THR A 571 -3.11 58.44 23.24
CA THR A 571 -2.91 59.15 21.97
C THR A 571 -4.11 58.90 21.08
N PHE A 572 -4.51 59.93 20.33
CA PHE A 572 -5.55 59.82 19.32
C PHE A 572 -5.32 60.85 18.20
N GLU A 573 -4.95 60.36 17.03
CA GLU A 573 -4.71 61.13 15.82
C GLU A 573 -5.28 60.34 14.65
N ILE A 574 -6.50 60.70 14.24
CA ILE A 574 -7.20 60.16 13.06
C ILE A 574 -7.40 61.33 12.08
N GLU A 575 -7.56 61.06 10.78
CA GLU A 575 -7.84 62.11 9.79
C GLU A 575 -8.99 63.03 10.24
N GLU A 576 -8.83 64.34 10.07
CA GLU A 576 -9.82 65.34 10.49
C GLU A 576 -10.72 65.72 9.32
N GLU A 577 -12.03 65.58 9.51
CA GLU A 577 -13.06 65.95 8.53
C GLU A 577 -14.31 66.45 9.27
N ALA A 578 -15.08 67.35 8.66
CA ALA A 578 -16.19 68.05 9.32
C ALA A 578 -17.28 67.11 9.88
N ASP A 579 -17.53 65.99 9.21
CA ASP A 579 -18.52 64.96 9.58
C ASP A 579 -17.88 63.61 9.97
N CYS A 580 -16.54 63.58 10.13
CA CYS A 580 -15.73 62.37 10.31
C CYS A 580 -16.02 61.28 9.26
N GLY A 581 -16.20 61.68 8.00
CA GLY A 581 -16.63 60.84 6.87
C GLY A 581 -15.56 59.89 6.32
N TYR A 582 -14.29 60.27 6.38
CA TYR A 582 -13.14 59.51 5.87
C TYR A 582 -12.72 58.44 6.90
N ASP A 583 -11.75 58.77 7.75
CA ASP A 583 -11.34 57.94 8.86
C ASP A 583 -12.08 58.29 10.15
N TYR A 584 -12.50 57.27 10.90
CA TYR A 584 -13.22 57.50 12.15
C TYR A 584 -13.19 56.31 13.09
N MET A 585 -13.36 56.61 14.37
CA MET A 585 -13.67 55.64 15.42
C MET A 585 -15.09 55.84 15.91
N GLU A 586 -15.93 54.81 15.84
CA GLU A 586 -17.24 54.76 16.47
C GLU A 586 -17.23 53.89 17.71
N ILE A 587 -17.93 54.34 18.76
CA ILE A 587 -18.06 53.58 20.00
C ILE A 587 -19.55 53.42 20.30
N TYR A 588 -19.94 52.20 20.65
CA TYR A 588 -21.32 51.79 20.96
C TYR A 588 -21.40 51.19 22.37
N ASP A 589 -22.42 51.58 23.13
CA ASP A 589 -22.69 51.12 24.50
C ASP A 589 -23.43 49.77 24.51
N GLY A 590 -22.76 48.74 24.01
CA GLY A 590 -23.30 47.40 23.88
C GLY A 590 -22.37 46.45 23.13
N TYR A 591 -22.88 45.26 22.81
CA TYR A 591 -22.10 44.19 22.18
C TYR A 591 -21.95 44.37 20.66
N ASP A 592 -22.88 45.07 20.02
CA ASP A 592 -22.96 45.23 18.58
C ASP A 592 -23.35 46.66 18.16
N SER A 593 -23.40 46.91 16.85
CA SER A 593 -23.70 48.22 16.27
C SER A 593 -25.18 48.61 16.37
N THR A 594 -26.04 47.75 16.93
CA THR A 594 -27.46 48.09 17.20
C THR A 594 -27.63 48.84 18.51
N ALA A 595 -26.61 48.81 19.38
CA ALA A 595 -26.59 49.50 20.65
C ALA A 595 -26.51 51.04 20.49
N PRO A 596 -26.83 51.81 21.55
CA PRO A 596 -26.70 53.27 21.49
C PRO A 596 -25.26 53.70 21.18
N ARG A 597 -25.08 54.52 20.14
CA ARG A 597 -23.78 55.07 19.76
C ARG A 597 -23.36 56.16 20.75
N LEU A 598 -22.25 55.96 21.45
CA LEU A 598 -21.66 56.93 22.38
C LEU A 598 -21.01 58.09 21.63
N GLY A 599 -20.43 57.82 20.46
CA GLY A 599 -19.88 58.87 19.61
C GLY A 599 -19.19 58.33 18.36
N ARG A 600 -18.91 59.25 17.44
CA ARG A 600 -18.02 59.08 16.29
C ARG A 600 -16.92 60.13 16.41
N PHE A 601 -15.68 59.70 16.34
CA PHE A 601 -14.50 60.50 16.67
C PHE A 601 -13.50 60.46 15.52
N CYS A 602 -12.90 61.62 15.22
CA CYS A 602 -11.84 61.79 14.23
C CYS A 602 -10.99 63.03 14.61
N GLY A 603 -9.91 63.33 13.88
CA GLY A 603 -8.97 64.40 14.24
C GLY A 603 -8.04 64.04 15.40
N SER A 604 -7.58 65.06 16.14
CA SER A 604 -6.56 64.92 17.19
C SER A 604 -7.09 64.75 18.64
N GLY A 605 -8.26 64.12 18.82
CA GLY A 605 -8.82 63.88 20.17
C GLY A 605 -9.72 62.63 20.29
N PRO A 606 -9.79 62.03 21.49
CA PRO A 606 -10.82 62.50 22.42
C PRO A 606 -10.20 63.08 23.71
N LEU A 607 -10.74 64.20 24.17
CA LEU A 607 -10.25 64.93 25.34
C LEU A 607 -10.88 64.44 26.66
N GLU A 608 -11.86 63.52 26.61
CA GLU A 608 -12.60 63.02 27.78
C GLU A 608 -12.66 61.48 27.80
N GLU A 609 -12.68 60.91 29.01
CA GLU A 609 -12.88 59.47 29.22
C GLU A 609 -14.30 59.04 28.84
N ILE A 610 -14.41 57.92 28.13
CA ILE A 610 -15.70 57.36 27.69
C ILE A 610 -16.09 56.22 28.62
N TYR A 611 -17.34 56.23 29.10
CA TYR A 611 -17.88 55.21 30.00
C TYR A 611 -19.06 54.48 29.35
N SER A 612 -19.09 53.15 29.46
CA SER A 612 -20.28 52.35 29.16
C SER A 612 -21.33 52.49 30.27
N ALA A 613 -22.62 52.40 29.93
CA ALA A 613 -23.68 52.24 30.92
C ALA A 613 -23.82 50.78 31.37
N GLY A 614 -23.47 49.83 30.49
CA GLY A 614 -23.48 48.40 30.75
C GLY A 614 -22.09 47.77 30.92
N ASP A 615 -22.05 46.45 30.82
CA ASP A 615 -20.86 45.60 30.93
C ASP A 615 -20.17 45.33 29.59
N SER A 616 -20.58 45.98 28.51
CA SER A 616 -19.99 45.79 27.17
C SER A 616 -19.84 47.09 26.40
N ILE A 617 -18.79 47.19 25.59
CA ILE A 617 -18.60 48.28 24.62
C ILE A 617 -18.08 47.69 23.30
N MET A 618 -18.60 48.19 22.18
CA MET A 618 -18.11 47.87 20.85
C MET A 618 -17.42 49.09 20.27
N ILE A 619 -16.19 48.90 19.78
CA ILE A 619 -15.37 49.94 19.16
C ILE A 619 -15.17 49.55 17.70
N ARG A 620 -15.50 50.44 16.79
CA ARG A 620 -15.28 50.28 15.35
C ARG A 620 -14.31 51.34 14.87
N PHE A 621 -13.22 50.96 14.23
CA PHE A 621 -12.29 51.88 13.58
C PHE A 621 -12.31 51.61 12.07
N HIS A 622 -12.65 52.65 11.31
CA HIS A 622 -12.76 52.60 9.86
C HIS A 622 -11.74 53.56 9.25
N THR A 623 -11.03 53.10 8.21
CA THR A 623 -10.12 53.93 7.41
C THR A 623 -10.44 53.84 5.93
N ASP A 624 -10.33 54.95 5.21
CA ASP A 624 -10.55 55.02 3.76
C ASP A 624 -9.27 54.73 2.97
N ASP A 625 -9.25 55.01 1.66
CA ASP A 625 -8.12 54.73 0.78
C ASP A 625 -7.02 55.81 0.75
N THR A 626 -7.14 56.88 1.56
CA THR A 626 -6.21 58.00 1.61
C THR A 626 -5.85 58.42 3.04
N ILE A 627 -4.93 59.40 3.14
CA ILE A 627 -4.50 60.14 4.35
C ILE A 627 -4.47 59.35 5.67
N ASN A 628 -3.29 58.82 5.99
CA ASN A 628 -3.05 58.11 7.24
C ASN A 628 -2.50 59.06 8.33
N LYS A 629 -2.84 58.79 9.59
CA LYS A 629 -2.28 59.46 10.77
C LYS A 629 -1.72 58.43 11.74
N LYS A 630 -1.16 58.89 12.86
CA LYS A 630 -0.54 58.04 13.88
C LYS A 630 -1.50 57.04 14.53
N GLY A 631 -2.80 57.31 14.49
CA GLY A 631 -3.84 56.44 15.04
C GLY A 631 -4.04 56.63 16.53
N PHE A 632 -4.33 55.56 17.25
CA PHE A 632 -4.72 55.68 18.66
C PHE A 632 -4.07 54.62 19.55
N HIS A 633 -3.88 54.99 20.81
CA HIS A 633 -3.50 54.11 21.92
C HIS A 633 -4.47 54.36 23.07
N ALA A 634 -5.32 53.38 23.36
CA ALA A 634 -6.36 53.47 24.36
C ALA A 634 -6.18 52.41 25.44
N GLN A 635 -6.31 52.78 26.70
CA GLN A 635 -6.41 51.87 27.83
C GLN A 635 -7.88 51.68 28.22
N TYR A 636 -8.28 50.43 28.45
CA TYR A 636 -9.62 50.11 28.96
C TYR A 636 -9.54 49.51 30.36
N ILE A 637 -10.51 49.88 31.21
CA ILE A 637 -10.62 49.39 32.59
C ILE A 637 -12.07 49.07 32.89
N SER A 638 -12.32 47.86 33.37
CA SER A 638 -13.63 47.40 33.84
C SER A 638 -13.71 47.60 35.35
N THR A 639 -14.60 48.47 35.80
CA THR A 639 -14.80 48.80 37.22
C THR A 639 -16.16 48.30 37.70
N LYS A 640 -16.21 47.72 38.91
CA LYS A 640 -17.46 47.23 39.49
C LYS A 640 -18.31 48.42 39.97
N PHE A 641 -19.63 48.37 39.79
CA PHE A 641 -20.52 49.48 40.16
C PHE A 641 -20.42 49.93 41.64
N GLN A 642 -20.04 49.03 42.56
CA GLN A 642 -19.90 49.34 43.99
C GLN A 642 -18.64 50.17 44.33
N ASP A 643 -17.58 50.08 43.52
CA ASP A 643 -16.31 50.78 43.76
C ASP A 643 -16.27 52.19 43.14
N ALA A 644 -17.10 52.44 42.11
CA ALA A 644 -17.18 53.73 41.42
C ALA A 644 -17.74 54.88 42.29
N LEU A 645 -18.43 54.56 43.40
CA LEU A 645 -18.96 55.54 44.36
C LEU A 645 -17.90 56.05 45.37
N HIS A 646 -16.76 55.37 45.51
CA HIS A 646 -15.69 55.77 46.43
C HIS A 646 -14.57 56.61 45.78
N MET A 647 -14.53 56.73 44.44
CA MET A 647 -13.50 57.51 43.73
C MET A 647 -13.89 58.96 43.40
N ARG A 648 -15.11 59.40 43.72
CA ARG A 648 -15.50 60.82 43.70
C ARG A 648 -15.49 61.38 45.13
N LYS A 649 -14.30 61.73 45.64
CA LYS A 649 -14.15 62.59 46.81
C LYS A 649 -12.93 63.48 46.67
#